data_AF-A0A5P2AKH5-F1
#
_entry.id   AF-A0A5P2AKH5-F1
#
_cell.length_a   1.000
_cell.length_b   1.000
_cell.length_c   1.000
_cell.angle_alpha   90.00
_cell.angle_beta   90.00
_cell.angle_gamma   90.00
#
_symmetry.space_group_name_H-M   'P 1'
#
loop_
_entity.id
_entity.type
_entity.pdbx_description
1 polymer ?
#
loop_
_entity_poly.entity_id
_entity_poly.type
_entity_poly.pdbx_seq_one_letter_code
_entity_poly.pdbx_strand_id
1 'polypeptide(L)'
;MNIRKNIYSLTAQELADFQDALNAIKADGSYDDFIERHHHAMMEATPLSGETVNPSVRNVAHRGPAFLPWHRYFCRELELLLQAKRKNVTLPYWDEAADAVAPAAAALWNTDPNAGPVYVGGDGDGPNGEVTTGPFKHWTALIEDLETGGLVPRQGILRALGSTGGPEARNKPLFPTAAQVENMLVNWGVYDTAPWSTASQGSFRNRLEGWERIVPPQGVPPAELGSQMHNRVHIWVGGDMGPGTSPNDPVFFLHHCNADRLWARWQHTHPTAPYLPASGGPLGHNLGDTMGHLVTTDATPARSLDYRRSLGFIYDTDPPLVEQVSPTVHFQDVPTLETVWRPAVFRIRAGAPVHLEVVSGSGPAAPYAVTSQGGRVTHTPVADSAPFDLVRVWLAFTGAATPGAAAAGAVKIRCVETGQVFDFTLTGNTAPRETTGVVFALDKSLSMAQPTSNGHSHMQMVREAVARGVELIRDDSGAGLVTFDQDAHPEVKLSPFAPALSQRADVLAAINAVEPGGDTSLGDGVTAAQQTMNANGRAFTSRALVVVTDGLENQPKFLHEVGGTIGTRTFAIVAGPANPVSAPSLTRLANGTGGRLLLTDTPGTDAEGFFRLSTYIQQVLASAADEDVVTETSGVVTPGEEVRVPFQLNETDIEATVILSLDVPSVSLELETPAGRVLTESELTALGAAVRHTTNPNMIFCRFRLPIPAGTGAHSGTWHVNLKADERVLREETDKLRTEADKDPARSAELDRLTAHGPRYSVVVTAWSNLRLNSRVTQPSMEPGATIRFDAALAEFGRPVESRADVEAEVRRPDGVVVTVPLDEEVPGAFRGDLTATMAGVWQARITARGHTYGRTRFARQQRLDVAVLVGGDQPPAPVVGTDVDGND
;
A
#
# COMPACT_ATOMS: atom_id res chain seq x y z
N MET A 1 18.20 -3.58 9.39
CA MET A 1 18.13 -4.59 10.48
C MET A 1 19.54 -5.10 10.83
N ASN A 2 19.91 -5.19 12.11
CA ASN A 2 21.23 -5.69 12.55
C ASN A 2 21.22 -7.22 12.63
N ILE A 3 21.69 -7.89 11.58
CA ILE A 3 21.80 -9.35 11.49
C ILE A 3 23.28 -9.72 11.49
N ARG A 4 23.72 -10.47 12.51
CA ARG A 4 25.07 -11.06 12.57
C ARG A 4 25.07 -12.35 11.77
N LYS A 5 25.86 -12.37 10.71
CA LYS A 5 25.95 -13.51 9.78
C LYS A 5 27.19 -14.33 10.04
N ASN A 6 27.18 -15.59 9.59
CA ASN A 6 28.43 -16.32 9.42
C ASN A 6 29.34 -15.52 8.49
N ILE A 7 30.62 -15.35 8.84
CA ILE A 7 31.57 -14.62 8.02
C ILE A 7 31.68 -15.18 6.60
N TYR A 8 31.49 -16.49 6.42
CA TYR A 8 31.49 -17.15 5.12
C TYR A 8 30.25 -16.85 4.26
N SER A 9 29.19 -16.31 4.86
CA SER A 9 27.94 -15.94 4.19
C SER A 9 27.87 -14.46 3.81
N LEU A 10 28.91 -13.67 4.15
CA LEU A 10 28.97 -12.26 3.75
C LEU A 10 29.15 -12.14 2.23
N THR A 11 28.46 -11.18 1.64
CA THR A 11 28.76 -10.73 0.28
C THR A 11 30.14 -10.04 0.23
N ALA A 12 30.72 -9.94 -0.96
CA ALA A 12 32.01 -9.25 -1.14
C ALA A 12 31.97 -7.80 -0.62
N GLN A 13 30.84 -7.10 -0.80
CA GLN A 13 30.67 -5.74 -0.30
C GLN A 13 30.55 -5.69 1.22
N GLU A 14 29.75 -6.57 1.83
CA GLU A 14 29.63 -6.63 3.30
C GLU A 14 30.98 -6.94 3.97
N LEU A 15 31.78 -7.84 3.38
CA LEU A 15 33.11 -8.15 3.87
C LEU A 15 34.06 -6.94 3.78
N ALA A 16 34.05 -6.24 2.65
CA ALA A 16 34.87 -5.04 2.46
C ALA A 16 34.48 -3.93 3.44
N ASP A 17 33.18 -3.65 3.60
CA ASP A 17 32.69 -2.62 4.53
C ASP A 17 33.06 -2.93 5.98
N PHE A 18 32.99 -4.21 6.38
CA PHE A 18 33.42 -4.67 7.70
C PHE A 18 34.92 -4.44 7.94
N GLN A 19 35.76 -4.85 6.99
CA GLN A 19 37.22 -4.68 7.08
C GLN A 19 37.64 -3.21 7.10
N ASP A 20 37.01 -2.39 6.24
CA ASP A 20 37.24 -0.95 6.18
C ASP A 20 36.84 -0.25 7.48
N ALA A 21 35.68 -0.61 8.05
CA ALA A 21 35.22 -0.04 9.31
C ALA A 21 36.17 -0.39 10.46
N LEU A 22 36.65 -1.64 10.55
CA LEU A 22 37.64 -2.04 11.55
C LEU A 22 38.96 -1.27 11.40
N ASN A 23 39.49 -1.18 10.18
CA ASN A 23 40.71 -0.42 9.90
C ASN A 23 40.55 1.06 10.25
N ALA A 24 39.37 1.65 10.00
CA ALA A 24 39.09 3.06 10.32
C ALA A 24 39.12 3.32 11.85
N ILE A 25 38.51 2.46 12.66
CA ILE A 25 38.51 2.61 14.13
C ILE A 25 39.84 2.21 14.76
N LYS A 26 40.63 1.38 14.10
CA LYS A 26 42.01 1.12 14.52
C LYS A 26 42.89 2.34 14.26
N ALA A 27 42.75 2.99 13.11
CA ALA A 27 43.55 4.15 12.73
C ALA A 27 43.29 5.39 13.60
N ASP A 28 42.08 5.55 14.14
CA ASP A 28 41.76 6.66 15.07
C ASP A 28 41.98 6.32 16.55
N GLY A 29 42.48 5.11 16.85
CA GLY A 29 42.78 4.64 18.21
C GLY A 29 41.57 4.12 18.98
N SER A 30 40.34 4.23 18.45
CA SER A 30 39.12 3.79 19.17
C SER A 30 39.07 2.27 19.39
N TYR A 31 39.73 1.48 18.53
CA TYR A 31 39.84 0.02 18.75
C TYR A 31 40.73 -0.32 19.95
N ASP A 32 41.73 0.50 20.24
CA ASP A 32 42.72 0.20 21.29
C ASP A 32 42.08 0.20 22.69
N ASP A 33 41.08 1.05 22.91
CA ASP A 33 40.23 1.04 24.11
C ASP A 33 39.60 -0.33 24.40
N PHE A 34 39.24 -1.12 23.38
CA PHE A 34 38.72 -2.46 23.58
C PHE A 34 39.80 -3.41 24.12
N ILE A 35 41.03 -3.29 23.65
CA ILE A 35 42.16 -4.10 24.13
C ILE A 35 42.45 -3.76 25.61
N GLU A 36 42.48 -2.47 25.94
CA GLU A 36 42.70 -1.99 27.31
C GLU A 36 41.59 -2.46 28.27
N ARG A 37 40.32 -2.24 27.91
CA ARG A 37 39.17 -2.62 28.75
C ARG A 37 39.08 -4.11 28.99
N HIS A 38 39.33 -4.93 27.98
CA HIS A 38 39.35 -6.38 28.15
C HIS A 38 40.49 -6.84 29.06
N HIS A 39 41.70 -6.29 28.86
CA HIS A 39 42.85 -6.57 29.72
C HIS A 39 42.56 -6.20 31.19
N HIS A 40 42.05 -4.99 31.45
CA HIS A 40 41.70 -4.54 32.80
C HIS A 40 40.60 -5.39 33.43
N ALA A 41 39.56 -5.76 32.67
CA ALA A 41 38.51 -6.66 33.15
C ALA A 41 39.04 -8.05 33.54
N MET A 42 40.09 -8.53 32.85
CA MET A 42 40.75 -9.79 33.19
C MET A 42 41.65 -9.69 34.43
N MET A 43 42.21 -8.52 34.72
CA MET A 43 43.10 -8.29 35.87
C MET A 43 42.36 -7.91 37.15
N GLU A 44 41.09 -7.50 37.06
CA GLU A 44 40.27 -7.20 38.23
C GLU A 44 39.57 -8.46 38.78
N ALA A 45 39.95 -8.86 40.00
CA ALA A 45 39.39 -10.03 40.66
C ALA A 45 37.98 -9.76 41.24
N THR A 46 37.06 -10.71 41.06
CA THR A 46 35.70 -10.68 41.61
C THR A 46 35.47 -11.83 42.60
N PRO A 47 36.12 -11.83 43.78
CA PRO A 47 36.07 -12.94 44.71
C PRO A 47 34.68 -13.13 45.33
N LEU A 48 34.29 -14.37 45.58
CA LEU A 48 33.18 -14.70 46.47
C LEU A 48 33.63 -14.48 47.92
N SER A 49 32.68 -14.29 48.84
CA SER A 49 33.00 -14.21 50.27
C SER A 49 33.84 -15.42 50.73
N GLY A 50 35.02 -15.17 51.31
CA GLY A 50 35.96 -16.20 51.76
C GLY A 50 36.91 -16.74 50.69
N GLU A 51 36.84 -16.26 49.45
CA GLU A 51 37.74 -16.65 48.37
C GLU A 51 39.00 -15.77 48.33
N THR A 52 40.11 -16.32 47.82
CA THR A 52 41.34 -15.55 47.64
C THR A 52 41.14 -14.50 46.54
N VAL A 53 41.58 -13.26 46.80
CA VAL A 53 41.59 -12.19 45.80
C VAL A 53 42.63 -12.52 44.73
N ASN A 54 42.20 -13.16 43.65
CA ASN A 54 43.06 -13.56 42.55
C ASN A 54 42.27 -13.55 41.24
N PRO A 55 42.65 -12.71 40.25
CA PRO A 55 41.95 -12.64 38.96
C PRO A 55 42.06 -13.94 38.14
N SER A 56 43.02 -14.81 38.49
CA SER A 56 43.12 -16.16 37.94
C SER A 56 42.11 -17.15 38.55
N VAL A 57 41.35 -16.77 39.57
CA VAL A 57 40.28 -17.61 40.11
C VAL A 57 38.94 -17.16 39.54
N ARG A 58 38.64 -15.87 39.62
CA ARG A 58 37.49 -15.21 38.97
C ARG A 58 37.80 -13.75 38.70
N ASN A 59 37.38 -13.23 37.56
CA ASN A 59 37.51 -11.83 37.21
C ASN A 59 36.23 -11.30 36.55
N VAL A 60 36.21 -10.01 36.24
CA VAL A 60 35.00 -9.30 35.76
C VAL A 60 34.42 -9.93 34.49
N ALA A 61 35.26 -10.35 33.56
CA ALA A 61 34.85 -10.82 32.23
C ALA A 61 34.89 -12.34 32.05
N HIS A 62 35.59 -13.09 32.91
CA HIS A 62 35.86 -14.53 32.72
C HIS A 62 35.79 -15.32 34.02
N ARG A 63 35.82 -16.65 33.88
CA ARG A 63 35.92 -17.64 34.96
C ARG A 63 34.75 -17.55 35.93
N GLY A 64 33.62 -16.98 35.50
CA GLY A 64 32.43 -16.81 36.31
C GLY A 64 31.20 -16.46 35.47
N PRO A 65 30.03 -16.35 36.11
CA PRO A 65 28.73 -16.23 35.42
C PRO A 65 28.62 -15.09 34.40
N ALA A 66 29.27 -13.95 34.64
CA ALA A 66 29.23 -12.79 33.74
C ALA A 66 29.94 -13.00 32.39
N PHE A 67 30.66 -14.12 32.18
CA PHE A 67 31.42 -14.37 30.94
C PHE A 67 30.63 -14.11 29.66
N LEU A 68 29.46 -14.74 29.51
CA LEU A 68 28.63 -14.59 28.32
C LEU A 68 27.98 -13.20 28.19
N PRO A 69 27.29 -12.66 29.23
CA PRO A 69 26.69 -11.33 29.12
C PRO A 69 27.71 -10.20 28.95
N TRP A 70 28.89 -10.29 29.57
CA TRP A 70 29.94 -9.28 29.42
C TRP A 70 30.42 -9.20 27.97
N HIS A 71 30.78 -10.35 27.37
CA HIS A 71 31.24 -10.39 25.97
C HIS A 71 30.14 -10.06 24.96
N ARG A 72 28.86 -10.35 25.25
CA ARG A 72 27.73 -9.91 24.42
C ARG A 72 27.67 -8.39 24.30
N TYR A 73 27.80 -7.67 25.41
CA TYR A 73 27.87 -6.20 25.40
C TYR A 73 29.14 -5.71 24.73
N PHE A 74 30.28 -6.31 25.05
CA PHE A 74 31.57 -5.93 24.46
C PHE A 74 31.56 -6.01 22.92
N CYS A 75 30.98 -7.09 22.36
CA CYS A 75 30.77 -7.21 20.92
C CYS A 75 29.77 -6.16 20.41
N ARG A 76 28.68 -5.90 21.13
CA ARG A 76 27.68 -4.90 20.70
C ARG A 76 28.24 -3.47 20.68
N GLU A 77 29.10 -3.12 21.63
CA GLU A 77 29.77 -1.82 21.67
C GLU A 77 30.69 -1.63 20.46
N LEU A 78 31.47 -2.66 20.09
CA LEU A 78 32.27 -2.63 18.87
C LEU A 78 31.38 -2.47 17.64
N GLU A 79 30.32 -3.26 17.53
CA GLU A 79 29.38 -3.21 16.41
C GLU A 79 28.78 -1.81 16.22
N LEU A 80 28.36 -1.16 17.31
CA LEU A 80 27.84 0.20 17.28
C LEU A 80 28.90 1.21 16.81
N LEU A 81 30.16 1.02 17.21
CA LEU A 81 31.28 1.86 16.76
C LEU A 81 31.56 1.67 15.27
N LEU A 82 31.52 0.42 14.77
CA LEU A 82 31.63 0.13 13.33
C LEU A 82 30.49 0.77 12.55
N GLN A 83 29.26 0.71 13.07
CA GLN A 83 28.07 1.33 12.48
C GLN A 83 28.17 2.85 12.37
N ALA A 84 28.91 3.50 13.27
CA ALA A 84 29.20 4.93 13.18
C ALA A 84 30.12 5.28 11.99
N LYS A 85 30.94 4.34 11.50
CA LYS A 85 31.77 4.51 10.30
C LYS A 85 31.07 4.03 9.01
N ARG A 86 30.28 2.95 9.12
CA ARG A 86 29.54 2.30 8.03
C ARG A 86 28.20 1.78 8.55
N LYS A 87 27.11 2.50 8.26
CA LYS A 87 25.78 2.32 8.86
C LYS A 87 25.25 0.87 8.90
N ASN A 88 25.57 0.07 7.89
CA ASN A 88 24.98 -1.26 7.69
C ASN A 88 25.92 -2.41 8.10
N VAL A 89 27.10 -2.11 8.66
CA VAL A 89 28.03 -3.14 9.14
C VAL A 89 27.47 -3.77 10.42
N THR A 90 27.53 -5.10 10.47
CA THR A 90 27.30 -5.90 11.68
C THR A 90 28.53 -6.75 11.95
N LEU A 91 28.71 -7.20 13.19
CA LEU A 91 29.79 -8.14 13.47
C LEU A 91 29.43 -9.52 12.91
N PRO A 92 30.28 -10.12 12.06
CA PRO A 92 30.13 -11.51 11.69
C PRO A 92 30.60 -12.42 12.81
N TYR A 93 30.19 -13.69 12.76
CA TYR A 93 30.75 -14.75 13.61
C TYR A 93 31.52 -15.77 12.79
N TRP A 94 32.50 -16.42 13.42
CA TRP A 94 33.21 -17.58 12.85
C TRP A 94 32.63 -18.87 13.42
N ASP A 95 32.03 -19.71 12.57
CA ASP A 95 31.54 -21.02 13.01
C ASP A 95 32.69 -22.03 13.11
N GLU A 96 33.44 -21.98 14.22
CA GLU A 96 34.65 -22.80 14.41
C GLU A 96 34.38 -24.30 14.25
N ALA A 97 33.20 -24.74 14.67
CA ALA A 97 32.82 -26.14 14.59
C ALA A 97 32.73 -26.67 13.15
N ALA A 98 32.48 -25.79 12.17
CA ALA A 98 32.47 -26.13 10.76
C ALA A 98 33.88 -26.38 10.20
N ASP A 99 34.89 -25.74 10.78
CA ASP A 99 36.29 -25.85 10.35
C ASP A 99 37.09 -26.92 11.13
N ALA A 100 36.45 -27.62 12.08
CA ALA A 100 37.10 -28.53 13.01
C ALA A 100 37.86 -29.72 12.37
N VAL A 101 37.51 -30.09 11.13
CA VAL A 101 38.19 -31.17 10.40
C VAL A 101 39.61 -30.75 9.97
N ALA A 102 39.79 -29.50 9.55
CA ALA A 102 41.06 -28.98 9.07
C ALA A 102 41.20 -27.47 9.39
N PRO A 103 41.27 -27.10 10.68
CA PRO A 103 41.12 -25.70 11.10
C PRO A 103 42.23 -24.79 10.58
N ALA A 104 43.45 -25.32 10.35
CA ALA A 104 44.56 -24.57 9.76
C ALA A 104 44.39 -24.32 8.25
N ALA A 105 43.52 -25.08 7.58
CA ALA A 105 43.21 -24.93 6.16
C ALA A 105 41.85 -24.25 5.93
N ALA A 106 41.22 -23.74 7.00
CA ALA A 106 39.95 -23.02 6.91
C ALA A 106 40.07 -21.81 5.96
N ALA A 107 39.01 -21.56 5.19
CA ALA A 107 38.97 -20.44 4.26
C ALA A 107 39.15 -19.08 4.95
N LEU A 108 38.86 -19.00 6.25
CA LEU A 108 39.10 -17.82 7.10
C LEU A 108 40.54 -17.30 6.97
N TRP A 109 41.51 -18.20 6.86
CA TRP A 109 42.95 -17.89 6.81
C TRP A 109 43.49 -17.68 5.40
N ASN A 110 42.63 -17.64 4.38
CA ASN A 110 43.06 -17.44 2.99
C ASN A 110 43.83 -16.12 2.83
N THR A 111 44.98 -16.20 2.17
CA THR A 111 45.87 -15.05 1.90
C THR A 111 45.93 -14.68 0.42
N ASP A 112 45.42 -15.54 -0.47
CA ASP A 112 45.41 -15.31 -1.92
C ASP A 112 44.02 -14.82 -2.38
N PRO A 113 43.88 -13.55 -2.79
CA PRO A 113 42.61 -13.02 -3.29
C PRO A 113 42.13 -13.71 -4.58
N ASN A 114 42.99 -14.44 -5.30
CA ASN A 114 42.59 -15.23 -6.46
C ASN A 114 42.00 -16.60 -6.09
N ALA A 115 42.33 -17.12 -4.90
CA ALA A 115 41.83 -18.40 -4.40
C ALA A 115 40.46 -18.27 -3.71
N GLY A 116 40.05 -17.05 -3.37
CA GLY A 116 38.78 -16.74 -2.72
C GLY A 116 38.86 -15.45 -1.90
N PRO A 117 37.81 -15.14 -1.11
CA PRO A 117 37.83 -13.98 -0.22
C PRO A 117 38.97 -14.07 0.80
N VAL A 118 39.60 -12.93 1.09
CA VAL A 118 40.61 -12.79 2.14
C VAL A 118 39.92 -12.18 3.36
N TYR A 119 39.64 -12.98 4.39
CA TYR A 119 38.81 -12.55 5.52
C TYR A 119 39.60 -11.81 6.60
N VAL A 120 40.57 -12.47 7.24
CA VAL A 120 41.31 -11.91 8.40
C VAL A 120 42.83 -12.02 8.27
N GLY A 121 43.34 -12.52 7.15
CA GLY A 121 44.77 -12.83 6.95
C GLY A 121 45.16 -14.23 7.46
N GLY A 122 46.38 -14.66 7.16
CA GLY A 122 46.87 -16.01 7.45
C GLY A 122 47.49 -16.19 8.84
N ASP A 123 48.30 -17.23 8.97
CA ASP A 123 49.18 -17.50 10.13
C ASP A 123 50.33 -16.47 10.22
N GLY A 124 51.06 -16.48 11.34
CA GLY A 124 52.26 -15.68 11.52
C GLY A 124 53.39 -16.13 10.58
N ASP A 125 53.77 -15.27 9.64
CA ASP A 125 54.81 -15.53 8.63
C ASP A 125 56.01 -14.57 8.72
N GLY A 126 55.95 -13.60 9.64
CA GLY A 126 57.06 -12.73 10.01
C GLY A 126 58.15 -13.42 10.85
N PRO A 127 59.32 -12.78 11.00
CA PRO A 127 60.48 -13.37 11.69
C PRO A 127 60.23 -13.71 13.16
N ASN A 128 59.27 -13.05 13.82
CA ASN A 128 58.86 -13.33 15.20
C ASN A 128 57.42 -13.86 15.30
N GLY A 129 56.83 -14.31 14.18
CA GLY A 129 55.45 -14.78 14.11
C GLY A 129 54.43 -13.69 13.81
N GLU A 130 54.85 -12.54 13.29
CA GLU A 130 53.95 -11.46 12.88
C GLU A 130 53.10 -11.88 11.67
N VAL A 131 51.83 -11.49 11.65
CA VAL A 131 50.95 -11.66 10.48
C VAL A 131 51.28 -10.58 9.45
N THR A 132 51.86 -10.95 8.32
CA THR A 132 52.20 -9.99 7.24
C THR A 132 51.21 -10.00 6.07
N THR A 133 50.13 -10.79 6.17
CA THR A 133 49.11 -10.96 5.11
C THR A 133 47.71 -10.50 5.55
N GLY A 134 46.83 -10.26 4.58
CA GLY A 134 45.44 -9.87 4.83
C GLY A 134 45.22 -8.39 5.21
N PRO A 135 43.97 -8.04 5.58
CA PRO A 135 43.55 -6.64 5.78
C PRO A 135 44.12 -5.99 7.04
N PHE A 136 44.63 -6.77 7.99
CA PHE A 136 45.05 -6.29 9.33
C PHE A 136 46.57 -6.36 9.57
N LYS A 137 47.36 -6.69 8.54
CA LYS A 137 48.83 -6.88 8.62
C LYS A 137 49.65 -5.69 9.15
N HIS A 138 49.07 -4.49 9.15
CA HIS A 138 49.74 -3.26 9.60
C HIS A 138 49.29 -2.82 11.00
N TRP A 139 48.49 -3.63 11.70
CA TRP A 139 48.02 -3.30 13.02
C TRP A 139 49.17 -3.34 14.04
N THR A 140 49.18 -2.34 14.92
CA THR A 140 50.04 -2.33 16.11
C THR A 140 49.27 -2.99 17.26
N ALA A 141 49.87 -3.96 17.92
CA ALA A 141 49.31 -4.61 19.10
C ALA A 141 49.67 -3.84 20.38
N LEU A 142 48.86 -3.95 21.42
CA LEU A 142 49.17 -3.51 22.79
C LEU A 142 49.46 -4.73 23.67
N ILE A 143 50.65 -4.78 24.26
CA ILE A 143 51.09 -5.89 25.11
C ILE A 143 51.37 -5.40 26.52
N GLU A 144 51.18 -6.27 27.50
CA GLU A 144 51.53 -5.99 28.88
C GLU A 144 53.06 -5.92 29.03
N ASP A 145 53.54 -4.81 29.56
CA ASP A 145 54.90 -4.66 30.05
C ASP A 145 54.99 -5.33 31.42
N LEU A 146 55.72 -6.44 31.49
CA LEU A 146 55.87 -7.24 32.70
C LEU A 146 56.63 -6.52 33.82
N GLU A 147 57.34 -5.43 33.53
CA GLU A 147 58.03 -4.62 34.54
C GLU A 147 57.11 -3.58 35.18
N THR A 148 56.24 -2.95 34.39
CA THR A 148 55.40 -1.83 34.84
C THR A 148 53.94 -2.21 35.07
N GLY A 149 53.47 -3.33 34.51
CA GLY A 149 52.06 -3.74 34.47
C GLY A 149 51.20 -2.86 33.55
N GLY A 150 51.80 -1.95 32.79
CA GLY A 150 51.12 -1.10 31.81
C GLY A 150 51.08 -1.74 30.41
N LEU A 151 50.33 -1.13 29.49
CA LEU A 151 50.28 -1.57 28.10
C LEU A 151 51.24 -0.76 27.22
N VAL A 152 52.04 -1.44 26.41
CA VAL A 152 53.01 -0.84 25.48
C VAL A 152 52.79 -1.35 24.05
N PRO A 153 53.06 -0.52 23.01
CA PRO A 153 52.84 -0.93 21.63
C PRO A 153 53.91 -1.91 21.13
N ARG A 154 53.47 -2.93 20.37
CA ARG A 154 54.31 -3.86 19.60
C ARG A 154 53.86 -3.85 18.14
N GLN A 155 54.80 -3.71 17.21
CA GLN A 155 54.48 -3.76 15.78
C GLN A 155 54.00 -5.18 15.38
N GLY A 156 52.89 -5.23 14.64
CA GLY A 156 52.31 -6.48 14.14
C GLY A 156 51.51 -7.26 15.20
N ILE A 157 50.42 -7.89 14.74
CA ILE A 157 49.72 -8.93 15.50
C ILE A 157 50.42 -10.29 15.31
N LEU A 158 50.42 -11.13 16.32
CA LEU A 158 51.02 -12.48 16.28
C LEU A 158 49.95 -13.56 16.18
N ARG A 159 50.17 -14.56 15.32
CA ARG A 159 49.39 -15.81 15.25
C ARG A 159 50.33 -17.01 15.20
N ALA A 160 49.90 -18.15 15.73
CA ALA A 160 50.64 -19.39 15.73
C ALA A 160 49.69 -20.59 15.60
N LEU A 161 49.02 -20.70 14.45
CA LEU A 161 47.89 -21.60 14.25
C LEU A 161 48.28 -23.07 14.52
N GLY A 162 47.61 -23.69 15.50
CA GLY A 162 47.82 -25.09 15.89
C GLY A 162 49.14 -25.39 16.60
N SER A 163 49.95 -24.38 16.92
CA SER A 163 51.24 -24.54 17.61
C SER A 163 51.06 -24.68 19.12
N THR A 164 50.64 -25.86 19.58
CA THR A 164 50.85 -26.28 20.97
C THR A 164 51.64 -27.60 21.01
N GLY A 165 52.97 -27.48 20.89
CA GLY A 165 53.90 -28.60 21.09
C GLY A 165 54.35 -29.35 19.83
N GLY A 166 55.14 -28.69 18.98
CA GLY A 166 55.98 -29.38 17.99
C GLY A 166 55.27 -30.02 16.77
N PRO A 167 56.06 -30.59 15.83
CA PRO A 167 55.59 -30.97 14.49
C PRO A 167 54.52 -32.08 14.45
N GLU A 168 54.29 -32.80 15.55
CA GLU A 168 53.29 -33.88 15.65
C GLU A 168 51.94 -33.43 16.25
N ALA A 169 51.80 -32.16 16.67
CA ALA A 169 50.57 -31.63 17.29
C ALA A 169 49.61 -30.93 16.30
N ARG A 170 50.03 -30.68 15.06
CA ARG A 170 49.29 -29.88 14.07
C ARG A 170 47.91 -30.44 13.67
N ASN A 171 47.62 -31.73 13.96
CA ASN A 171 46.36 -32.40 13.60
C ASN A 171 45.80 -33.36 14.69
N LYS A 172 45.96 -33.07 15.99
CA LYS A 172 45.29 -33.86 17.05
C LYS A 172 43.91 -33.27 17.42
N PRO A 173 42.91 -34.10 17.79
CA PRO A 173 41.47 -33.80 17.70
C PRO A 173 40.98 -32.93 18.86
N LEU A 174 41.43 -31.68 18.94
CA LEU A 174 41.08 -30.78 20.04
C LEU A 174 40.33 -29.52 19.61
N PHE A 175 40.15 -29.22 18.32
CA PHE A 175 39.26 -28.12 17.92
C PHE A 175 37.78 -28.47 18.22
N PRO A 176 36.92 -27.53 18.65
CA PRO A 176 35.53 -27.84 18.98
C PRO A 176 34.80 -28.42 17.77
N THR A 177 34.21 -29.61 17.91
CA THR A 177 33.43 -30.24 16.82
C THR A 177 31.96 -29.91 16.90
N ALA A 178 31.23 -29.98 15.78
CA ALA A 178 29.78 -29.77 15.75
C ALA A 178 29.03 -30.69 16.73
N ALA A 179 29.43 -31.96 16.83
CA ALA A 179 28.81 -32.91 17.78
C ALA A 179 29.02 -32.50 19.25
N GLN A 180 30.19 -31.95 19.60
CA GLN A 180 30.43 -31.45 20.95
C GLN A 180 29.62 -30.19 21.25
N VAL A 181 29.49 -29.29 20.27
CA VAL A 181 28.64 -28.09 20.38
C VAL A 181 27.18 -28.48 20.58
N GLU A 182 26.62 -29.35 19.74
CA GLU A 182 25.22 -29.78 19.88
C GLU A 182 24.97 -30.52 21.20
N ASN A 183 25.89 -31.39 21.63
CA ASN A 183 25.78 -32.04 22.93
C ASN A 183 25.77 -31.03 24.08
N MET A 184 26.58 -29.97 24.01
CA MET A 184 26.57 -28.89 24.99
C MET A 184 25.23 -28.13 24.96
N LEU A 185 24.73 -27.78 23.78
CA LEU A 185 23.50 -27.00 23.63
C LEU A 185 22.25 -27.75 24.11
N VAL A 186 22.19 -29.07 23.96
CA VAL A 186 21.01 -29.88 24.28
C VAL A 186 21.05 -30.45 25.70
N ASN A 187 22.21 -30.92 26.17
CA ASN A 187 22.28 -31.72 27.39
C ASN A 187 22.71 -30.93 28.64
N TRP A 188 23.06 -29.65 28.51
CA TRP A 188 23.52 -28.82 29.62
C TRP A 188 22.50 -27.73 29.96
N GLY A 189 21.36 -28.12 30.53
CA GLY A 189 20.22 -27.22 30.74
C GLY A 189 20.33 -26.21 31.89
N VAL A 190 21.43 -26.21 32.65
CA VAL A 190 21.67 -25.26 33.75
C VAL A 190 22.70 -24.22 33.32
N TYR A 191 22.34 -22.93 33.39
CA TYR A 191 23.22 -21.83 32.97
C TYR A 191 24.58 -21.89 33.67
N ASP A 192 24.58 -21.88 35.01
CA ASP A 192 25.79 -22.01 35.82
C ASP A 192 25.47 -22.63 37.19
N THR A 193 26.49 -23.07 37.91
CA THR A 193 26.37 -23.71 39.23
C THR A 193 27.39 -23.14 40.22
N ALA A 194 27.08 -23.20 41.52
CA ALA A 194 28.05 -22.86 42.56
C ALA A 194 29.30 -23.77 42.43
N PRO A 195 30.52 -23.26 42.67
CA PRO A 195 30.86 -21.98 43.29
C PRO A 195 31.02 -20.80 42.30
N TRP A 196 30.34 -20.85 41.15
CA TRP A 196 30.31 -19.75 40.16
C TRP A 196 31.70 -19.42 39.61
N SER A 197 32.54 -20.45 39.44
CA SER A 197 33.94 -20.30 39.04
C SER A 197 34.34 -21.31 37.96
N THR A 198 35.63 -21.46 37.69
CA THR A 198 36.15 -22.55 36.85
C THR A 198 35.88 -23.94 37.45
N ALA A 199 35.56 -24.03 38.74
CA ALA A 199 35.25 -25.27 39.45
C ALA A 199 33.76 -25.68 39.36
N SER A 200 32.91 -24.87 38.72
CA SER A 200 31.49 -25.16 38.52
C SER A 200 31.31 -26.45 37.69
N GLN A 201 30.47 -27.36 38.20
CA GLN A 201 30.13 -28.64 37.54
C GLN A 201 28.67 -28.65 37.08
N GLY A 202 28.37 -29.27 35.96
CA GLY A 202 27.04 -29.24 35.35
C GLY A 202 26.67 -27.84 34.82
N SER A 203 27.66 -27.00 34.50
CA SER A 203 27.47 -25.58 34.15
C SER A 203 27.64 -25.37 32.65
N PHE A 204 26.58 -24.92 31.97
CA PHE A 204 26.67 -24.54 30.56
C PHE A 204 27.72 -23.45 30.32
N ARG A 205 27.70 -22.38 31.13
CA ARG A 205 28.66 -21.28 31.06
C ARG A 205 30.08 -21.81 31.16
N ASN A 206 30.37 -22.63 32.17
CA ASN A 206 31.72 -23.15 32.41
C ASN A 206 32.17 -24.16 31.33
N ARG A 207 31.21 -24.91 30.77
CA ARG A 207 31.42 -25.84 29.65
C ARG A 207 31.74 -25.10 28.34
N LEU A 208 31.00 -24.04 28.03
CA LEU A 208 31.22 -23.19 26.85
C LEU A 208 32.51 -22.39 26.98
N GLU A 209 32.78 -21.80 28.15
CA GLU A 209 34.03 -21.09 28.42
C GLU A 209 35.23 -22.03 28.26
N GLY A 210 35.11 -23.28 28.72
CA GLY A 210 36.06 -24.34 28.40
C GLY A 210 36.88 -24.88 29.58
N TRP A 211 36.42 -24.68 30.81
CA TRP A 211 37.09 -25.16 32.02
C TRP A 211 36.56 -26.50 32.53
N GLU A 212 35.29 -26.81 32.23
CA GLU A 212 34.68 -28.05 32.69
C GLU A 212 35.25 -29.27 31.96
N ARG A 213 35.87 -30.18 32.72
CA ARG A 213 36.49 -31.41 32.20
C ARG A 213 35.46 -32.55 32.19
N ILE A 214 35.23 -33.15 31.02
CA ILE A 214 34.46 -34.39 30.92
C ILE A 214 35.29 -35.54 31.53
N VAL A 215 34.66 -36.40 32.34
CA VAL A 215 35.21 -37.73 32.64
C VAL A 215 35.22 -38.51 31.31
N PRO A 216 36.39 -38.82 30.73
CA PRO A 216 36.45 -39.39 29.40
C PRO A 216 35.68 -40.72 29.31
N PRO A 217 35.10 -41.06 28.12
CA PRO A 217 34.74 -42.44 27.82
C PRO A 217 35.96 -43.34 28.11
N GLN A 218 35.72 -44.52 28.68
CA GLN A 218 36.77 -45.43 29.18
C GLN A 218 37.96 -45.52 28.19
N GLY A 219 39.13 -45.01 28.61
CA GLY A 219 40.40 -45.18 27.89
C GLY A 219 41.22 -43.93 27.57
N VAL A 220 40.70 -42.70 27.74
CA VAL A 220 41.49 -41.46 27.56
C VAL A 220 41.92 -40.90 28.92
N PRO A 221 43.19 -40.56 29.19
CA PRO A 221 43.58 -39.92 30.44
C PRO A 221 43.00 -38.49 30.56
N PRO A 222 42.44 -38.08 31.71
CA PRO A 222 41.90 -36.73 31.92
C PRO A 222 42.89 -35.57 31.67
N ALA A 223 44.19 -35.87 31.71
CA ALA A 223 45.26 -34.91 31.44
C ALA A 223 45.41 -34.58 29.94
N GLU A 224 44.88 -35.41 29.05
CA GLU A 224 44.99 -35.24 27.58
C GLU A 224 43.89 -34.38 26.97
N LEU A 225 42.84 -34.02 27.73
CA LEU A 225 41.72 -33.22 27.21
C LEU A 225 42.01 -31.71 27.18
N GLY A 226 42.82 -31.17 28.11
CA GLY A 226 43.11 -29.72 28.20
C GLY A 226 41.85 -28.82 28.23
N SER A 227 42.01 -27.50 28.02
CA SER A 227 40.90 -26.56 27.86
C SER A 227 40.01 -26.92 26.66
N GLN A 228 38.73 -26.54 26.67
CA GLN A 228 37.73 -26.92 25.65
C GLN A 228 37.05 -25.68 25.03
N MET A 229 36.24 -25.88 23.99
CA MET A 229 35.33 -24.85 23.44
C MET A 229 36.02 -23.49 23.21
N HIS A 230 35.54 -22.41 23.84
CA HIS A 230 36.08 -21.06 23.73
C HIS A 230 37.60 -21.00 24.03
N ASN A 231 38.01 -21.42 25.22
CA ASN A 231 39.42 -21.37 25.63
C ASN A 231 40.34 -22.14 24.67
N ARG A 232 39.80 -23.21 24.06
CA ARG A 232 40.56 -24.02 23.11
C ARG A 232 40.82 -23.30 21.79
N VAL A 233 39.87 -22.50 21.30
CA VAL A 233 40.05 -21.70 20.09
C VAL A 233 41.12 -20.64 20.33
N HIS A 234 41.07 -19.93 21.47
CA HIS A 234 42.13 -19.00 21.88
C HIS A 234 43.53 -19.63 21.86
N ILE A 235 43.66 -20.80 22.51
CA ILE A 235 44.92 -21.56 22.56
C ILE A 235 45.35 -22.02 21.17
N TRP A 236 44.40 -22.42 20.32
CA TRP A 236 44.69 -22.95 18.99
C TRP A 236 45.16 -21.87 18.02
N VAL A 237 44.55 -20.67 18.04
CA VAL A 237 45.02 -19.56 17.22
C VAL A 237 46.42 -19.11 17.67
N GLY A 238 46.65 -19.11 18.98
CA GLY A 238 47.95 -18.78 19.56
C GLY A 238 48.33 -17.31 19.35
N GLY A 239 49.59 -16.97 19.61
CA GLY A 239 50.07 -15.59 19.51
C GLY A 239 49.29 -14.64 20.42
N ASP A 240 48.77 -13.56 19.87
CA ASP A 240 48.03 -12.55 20.64
C ASP A 240 46.67 -13.05 21.12
N MET A 241 46.09 -14.11 20.57
CA MET A 241 44.83 -14.67 21.08
C MET A 241 44.98 -15.36 22.45
N GLY A 242 46.19 -15.53 22.99
CA GLY A 242 46.46 -16.15 24.28
C GLY A 242 46.34 -15.25 25.53
N PRO A 243 47.01 -14.08 25.60
CA PRO A 243 47.00 -13.21 26.78
C PRO A 243 45.67 -12.47 27.00
N GLY A 244 45.59 -11.72 28.11
CA GLY A 244 44.44 -10.84 28.38
C GLY A 244 44.28 -9.67 27.41
N THR A 245 45.27 -9.46 26.54
CA THR A 245 45.22 -8.52 25.42
C THR A 245 44.74 -9.19 24.12
N SER A 246 44.01 -10.31 24.20
CA SER A 246 43.52 -11.07 23.04
C SER A 246 42.71 -10.32 22.00
N PRO A 247 41.98 -9.22 22.31
CA PRO A 247 41.36 -8.39 21.28
C PRO A 247 42.33 -7.73 20.30
N ASN A 248 43.66 -7.78 20.53
CA ASN A 248 44.65 -7.37 19.54
C ASN A 248 44.42 -8.00 18.17
N ASP A 249 44.03 -9.27 18.14
CA ASP A 249 43.66 -9.97 16.92
C ASP A 249 42.16 -9.79 16.64
N PRO A 250 41.75 -9.22 15.49
CA PRO A 250 40.34 -9.07 15.12
C PRO A 250 39.53 -10.35 15.14
N VAL A 251 40.17 -11.52 14.99
CA VAL A 251 39.48 -12.81 15.07
C VAL A 251 38.84 -13.05 16.44
N PHE A 252 39.30 -12.35 17.49
CA PHE A 252 38.66 -12.30 18.80
C PHE A 252 37.15 -12.02 18.69
N PHE A 253 36.76 -10.98 17.94
CA PHE A 253 35.37 -10.58 17.88
C PHE A 253 34.51 -11.57 17.08
N LEU A 254 35.08 -12.20 16.05
CA LEU A 254 34.41 -13.27 15.30
C LEU A 254 34.17 -14.49 16.20
N HIS A 255 35.18 -14.84 17.02
CA HIS A 255 35.13 -15.94 17.96
C HIS A 255 34.09 -15.69 19.07
N HIS A 256 34.12 -14.50 19.69
CA HIS A 256 33.19 -14.14 20.75
C HIS A 256 31.76 -13.91 20.24
N CYS A 257 31.57 -13.44 18.99
CA CYS A 257 30.25 -13.45 18.36
C CYS A 257 29.75 -14.89 18.15
N ASN A 258 30.61 -15.87 17.91
CA ASN A 258 30.17 -17.27 17.86
C ASN A 258 29.84 -17.81 19.26
N ALA A 259 30.65 -17.53 20.29
CA ALA A 259 30.33 -17.88 21.67
C ALA A 259 28.97 -17.29 22.10
N ASP A 260 28.72 -16.04 21.74
CA ASP A 260 27.44 -15.36 21.96
C ASP A 260 26.28 -15.98 21.16
N ARG A 261 26.52 -16.37 19.89
CA ARG A 261 25.56 -17.13 19.07
C ARG A 261 25.21 -18.47 19.73
N LEU A 262 26.20 -19.19 20.26
CA LEU A 262 25.96 -20.45 20.96
C LEU A 262 25.16 -20.25 22.25
N TRP A 263 25.39 -19.16 22.98
CA TRP A 263 24.54 -18.81 24.12
C TRP A 263 23.11 -18.47 23.68
N ALA A 264 22.93 -17.67 22.62
CA ALA A 264 21.61 -17.40 22.05
C ALA A 264 20.87 -18.69 21.64
N ARG A 265 21.56 -19.63 20.96
CA ARG A 265 21.03 -20.96 20.63
C ARG A 265 20.63 -21.74 21.88
N TRP A 266 21.47 -21.74 22.92
CA TRP A 266 21.15 -22.38 24.21
C TRP A 266 19.92 -21.77 24.88
N GLN A 267 19.74 -20.45 24.83
CA GLN A 267 18.55 -19.77 25.35
C GLN A 267 17.28 -20.20 24.60
N HIS A 268 17.35 -20.43 23.29
CA HIS A 268 16.22 -20.95 22.51
C HIS A 268 15.94 -22.43 22.81
N THR A 269 16.96 -23.23 23.06
CA THR A 269 16.82 -24.65 23.46
C THR A 269 16.30 -24.81 24.89
N HIS A 270 16.63 -23.90 25.79
CA HIS A 270 16.26 -23.93 27.20
C HIS A 270 15.49 -22.66 27.63
N PRO A 271 14.30 -22.39 27.06
CA PRO A 271 13.60 -21.11 27.24
C PRO A 271 13.11 -20.84 28.67
N THR A 272 13.07 -21.86 29.54
CA THR A 272 12.67 -21.75 30.94
C THR A 272 13.86 -21.68 31.91
N ALA A 273 15.10 -21.84 31.43
CA ALA A 273 16.28 -21.83 32.27
C ALA A 273 16.62 -20.38 32.68
N PRO A 274 16.73 -20.06 33.97
CA PRO A 274 17.14 -18.74 34.42
C PRO A 274 18.65 -18.57 34.27
N TYR A 275 19.08 -17.31 34.17
CA TYR A 275 20.48 -16.96 34.47
C TYR A 275 20.75 -17.19 35.96
N LEU A 276 21.92 -17.75 36.26
CA LEU A 276 22.37 -18.01 37.63
C LEU A 276 23.79 -17.47 37.83
N PRO A 277 24.10 -16.88 39.00
CA PRO A 277 23.23 -16.70 40.16
C PRO A 277 22.28 -15.50 39.99
N ALA A 278 21.05 -15.63 40.49
CA ALA A 278 20.13 -14.49 40.55
C ALA A 278 20.61 -13.44 41.57
N SER A 279 21.13 -13.89 42.71
CA SER A 279 21.74 -13.09 43.78
C SER A 279 22.60 -14.00 44.66
N GLY A 280 23.39 -13.41 45.57
CA GLY A 280 24.22 -14.15 46.54
C GLY A 280 25.49 -14.78 45.97
N GLY A 281 25.77 -14.56 44.69
CA GLY A 281 27.05 -14.84 44.05
C GLY A 281 28.03 -13.67 44.14
N PRO A 282 29.17 -13.78 43.45
CA PRO A 282 30.20 -12.74 43.43
C PRO A 282 29.68 -11.43 42.82
N LEU A 283 30.15 -10.29 43.32
CA LEU A 283 29.77 -8.97 42.80
C LEU A 283 30.17 -8.85 41.32
N GLY A 284 29.26 -8.31 40.50
CA GLY A 284 29.44 -8.18 39.05
C GLY A 284 28.96 -9.41 38.27
N HIS A 285 28.64 -10.52 38.96
CA HIS A 285 28.19 -11.77 38.34
C HIS A 285 26.72 -12.09 38.62
N ASN A 286 26.05 -11.40 39.54
CA ASN A 286 24.62 -11.64 39.80
C ASN A 286 23.76 -11.04 38.69
N LEU A 287 22.53 -11.56 38.53
CA LEU A 287 21.60 -11.18 37.47
C LEU A 287 21.40 -9.65 37.32
N GLY A 288 21.32 -8.93 38.44
CA GLY A 288 21.09 -7.49 38.48
C GLY A 288 22.35 -6.62 38.62
N ASP A 289 23.54 -7.24 38.72
CA ASP A 289 24.78 -6.49 38.93
C ASP A 289 25.18 -5.76 37.64
N THR A 290 25.70 -4.55 37.79
CA THR A 290 26.35 -3.85 36.68
C THR A 290 27.72 -4.48 36.43
N MET A 291 27.99 -4.79 35.17
CA MET A 291 29.25 -5.38 34.72
C MET A 291 30.27 -4.26 34.46
N GLY A 292 31.43 -4.34 35.12
CA GLY A 292 32.49 -3.33 35.01
C GLY A 292 33.22 -3.35 33.65
N HIS A 293 33.99 -2.30 33.37
CA HIS A 293 34.82 -2.13 32.16
C HIS A 293 34.07 -2.14 30.81
N LEU A 294 32.75 -1.90 30.84
CA LEU A 294 31.94 -1.64 29.66
C LEU A 294 31.62 -0.15 29.58
N VAL A 295 31.49 0.38 28.36
CA VAL A 295 31.06 1.77 28.15
C VAL A 295 29.57 1.92 28.46
N THR A 296 28.80 0.85 28.27
CA THR A 296 27.38 0.78 28.59
C THR A 296 27.18 0.73 30.11
N THR A 297 26.86 1.87 30.72
CA THR A 297 26.81 2.05 32.18
C THR A 297 25.73 1.26 32.90
N ASP A 298 24.72 0.77 32.18
CA ASP A 298 23.62 -0.05 32.70
C ASP A 298 23.64 -1.48 32.13
N ALA A 299 24.83 -1.94 31.72
CA ALA A 299 25.06 -3.32 31.27
C ALA A 299 24.96 -4.29 32.45
N THR A 300 23.82 -4.96 32.54
CA THR A 300 23.58 -6.06 33.49
C THR A 300 23.31 -7.36 32.75
N PRO A 301 23.58 -8.54 33.36
CA PRO A 301 23.19 -9.81 32.79
C PRO A 301 21.69 -9.84 32.45
N ALA A 302 20.82 -9.33 33.32
CA ALA A 302 19.38 -9.26 33.10
C ALA A 302 18.99 -8.59 31.77
N ARG A 303 19.59 -7.45 31.43
CA ARG A 303 19.28 -6.73 30.19
C ARG A 303 19.82 -7.42 28.95
N SER A 304 20.86 -8.24 29.08
CA SER A 304 21.46 -8.98 27.95
C SER A 304 20.66 -10.25 27.55
N LEU A 305 19.77 -10.74 28.41
CA LEU A 305 19.05 -12.00 28.17
C LEU A 305 18.14 -11.92 26.94
N ASP A 306 17.43 -10.80 26.76
CA ASP A 306 16.61 -10.54 25.57
C ASP A 306 17.30 -9.58 24.60
N TYR A 307 18.50 -9.95 24.16
CA TYR A 307 19.33 -9.19 23.24
C TYR A 307 18.59 -8.74 21.98
N ARG A 308 17.59 -9.52 21.52
CA ARG A 308 16.74 -9.18 20.39
C ARG A 308 15.93 -7.91 20.66
N ARG A 309 15.41 -7.70 21.86
CA ARG A 309 14.66 -6.46 22.18
C ARG A 309 15.56 -5.37 22.74
N SER A 310 16.41 -5.71 23.70
CA SER A 310 17.20 -4.74 24.46
C SER A 310 18.42 -4.21 23.71
N LEU A 311 19.12 -5.09 22.98
CA LEU A 311 20.38 -4.74 22.31
C LEU A 311 20.21 -4.51 20.81
N GLY A 312 19.12 -4.98 20.21
CA GLY A 312 18.74 -4.58 18.87
C GLY A 312 19.43 -5.37 17.74
N PHE A 313 19.89 -6.60 18.00
CA PHE A 313 20.50 -7.48 16.97
C PHE A 313 19.93 -8.91 17.02
N ILE A 314 20.12 -9.67 15.95
CA ILE A 314 19.85 -11.11 15.85
C ILE A 314 21.00 -11.82 15.14
N TYR A 315 21.10 -13.13 15.32
CA TYR A 315 21.90 -13.99 14.43
C TYR A 315 21.06 -14.43 13.22
N ASP A 316 21.72 -14.67 12.09
CA ASP A 316 21.08 -15.26 10.90
C ASP A 316 20.40 -16.62 11.17
N THR A 317 20.89 -17.35 12.18
CA THR A 317 20.33 -18.62 12.66
C THR A 317 19.24 -18.48 13.72
N ASP A 318 18.91 -17.26 14.18
CA ASP A 318 17.87 -17.09 15.21
C ASP A 318 16.47 -17.45 14.68
N PRO A 319 15.63 -18.13 15.48
CA PRO A 319 14.22 -18.24 15.17
C PRO A 319 13.60 -16.82 15.11
N PRO A 320 12.68 -16.58 14.17
CA PRO A 320 12.14 -15.25 13.97
C PRO A 320 11.38 -14.77 15.22
N LEU A 321 11.62 -13.52 15.59
CA LEU A 321 10.87 -12.84 16.64
C LEU A 321 9.62 -12.21 16.02
N VAL A 322 8.45 -12.76 16.35
CA VAL A 322 7.16 -12.30 15.84
C VAL A 322 6.29 -11.83 17.00
N GLU A 323 5.76 -10.61 16.89
CA GLU A 323 4.94 -9.99 17.93
C GLU A 323 3.69 -9.38 17.32
N GLN A 324 2.51 -9.70 17.87
CA GLN A 324 1.28 -9.01 17.50
C GLN A 324 1.29 -7.56 18.02
N VAL A 325 0.92 -6.59 17.18
CA VAL A 325 0.88 -5.17 17.56
C VAL A 325 -0.37 -4.86 18.39
N SER A 326 -1.50 -5.45 18.02
CA SER A 326 -2.79 -5.34 18.71
C SER A 326 -3.48 -6.69 18.64
N PRO A 327 -4.12 -7.16 19.74
CA PRO A 327 -4.95 -8.36 19.70
C PRO A 327 -6.32 -8.12 19.05
N THR A 328 -6.66 -6.89 18.66
CA THR A 328 -7.99 -6.55 18.12
C THR A 328 -7.89 -5.85 16.77
N VAL A 329 -8.73 -6.26 15.83
CA VAL A 329 -8.95 -5.60 14.54
C VAL A 329 -10.36 -5.00 14.50
N HIS A 330 -10.44 -3.70 14.26
CA HIS A 330 -11.69 -2.94 14.29
C HIS A 330 -12.17 -2.59 12.87
N PHE A 331 -13.43 -2.93 12.59
CA PHE A 331 -14.16 -2.60 11.36
C PHE A 331 -15.32 -1.66 11.71
N GLN A 332 -15.02 -0.37 11.83
CA GLN A 332 -16.01 0.64 12.21
C GLN A 332 -16.73 1.19 10.98
N ASP A 333 -18.04 1.37 11.13
CA ASP A 333 -18.94 2.07 10.19
C ASP A 333 -18.83 1.58 8.74
N VAL A 334 -18.84 0.26 8.56
CA VAL A 334 -18.82 -0.33 7.21
C VAL A 334 -20.20 -0.15 6.57
N PRO A 335 -20.33 0.52 5.41
CA PRO A 335 -21.63 0.69 4.77
C PRO A 335 -22.32 -0.66 4.47
N THR A 336 -23.65 -0.68 4.48
CA THR A 336 -24.42 -1.90 4.18
C THR A 336 -23.94 -2.54 2.89
N LEU A 337 -23.74 -3.86 2.87
CA LEU A 337 -23.28 -4.65 1.72
C LEU A 337 -21.85 -4.37 1.21
N GLU A 338 -21.20 -3.28 1.62
CA GLU A 338 -19.79 -3.06 1.25
C GLU A 338 -18.85 -3.97 2.01
N THR A 339 -17.74 -4.33 1.38
CA THR A 339 -16.66 -5.05 2.04
C THR A 339 -15.47 -4.13 2.28
N VAL A 340 -14.93 -4.15 3.50
CA VAL A 340 -13.76 -3.35 3.88
C VAL A 340 -12.66 -4.27 4.40
N TRP A 341 -11.41 -3.99 4.01
CA TRP A 341 -10.25 -4.74 4.46
C TRP A 341 -9.52 -3.99 5.59
N ARG A 342 -9.11 -4.73 6.62
CA ARG A 342 -8.29 -4.24 7.74
C ARG A 342 -7.20 -5.26 8.10
N PRO A 343 -5.99 -4.82 8.51
CA PRO A 343 -4.90 -5.73 8.76
C PRO A 343 -4.83 -6.17 10.24
N ALA A 344 -4.59 -7.45 10.46
CA ALA A 344 -3.87 -7.91 11.64
C ALA A 344 -2.38 -7.57 11.46
N VAL A 345 -1.80 -6.81 12.39
CA VAL A 345 -0.44 -6.24 12.25
C VAL A 345 0.54 -6.92 13.19
N PHE A 346 1.70 -7.30 12.65
CA PHE A 346 2.81 -7.91 13.36
C PHE A 346 4.07 -7.06 13.26
N ARG A 347 4.86 -7.04 14.35
CA ARG A 347 6.26 -6.66 14.33
C ARG A 347 7.09 -7.93 14.16
N ILE A 348 7.92 -7.98 13.13
CA ILE A 348 8.78 -9.12 12.83
C ILE A 348 10.23 -8.69 12.81
N ARG A 349 11.09 -9.49 13.44
CA ARG A 349 12.54 -9.44 13.27
C ARG A 349 13.05 -10.84 12.96
N ALA A 350 13.69 -11.01 11.81
CA ALA A 350 14.10 -12.31 11.34
C ALA A 350 15.32 -12.21 10.41
N GLY A 351 16.18 -13.23 10.44
CA GLY A 351 17.32 -13.36 9.53
C GLY A 351 16.97 -14.04 8.20
N ALA A 352 15.79 -14.66 8.12
CA ALA A 352 15.29 -15.42 6.98
C ALA A 352 13.80 -15.11 6.73
N PRO A 353 13.24 -15.48 5.57
CA PRO A 353 11.82 -15.31 5.29
C PRO A 353 10.92 -15.93 6.38
N VAL A 354 9.83 -15.22 6.72
CA VAL A 354 8.85 -15.62 7.74
C VAL A 354 7.49 -15.78 7.09
N HIS A 355 6.78 -16.86 7.41
CA HIS A 355 5.43 -17.10 6.93
C HIS A 355 4.42 -16.96 8.06
N LEU A 356 3.46 -16.07 7.86
CA LEU A 356 2.27 -15.94 8.70
C LEU A 356 1.09 -16.59 8.00
N GLU A 357 0.34 -17.45 8.68
CA GLU A 357 -0.83 -18.10 8.10
C GLU A 357 -2.02 -18.14 9.06
N VAL A 358 -3.22 -17.88 8.55
CA VAL A 358 -4.46 -18.12 9.27
C VAL A 358 -4.61 -19.63 9.51
N VAL A 359 -4.78 -20.03 10.76
CA VAL A 359 -4.92 -21.44 11.14
C VAL A 359 -6.22 -22.01 10.57
N SER A 360 -6.14 -23.14 9.87
CA SER A 360 -7.32 -23.79 9.29
C SER A 360 -8.37 -24.11 10.36
N GLY A 361 -9.64 -23.82 10.07
CA GLY A 361 -10.75 -24.02 11.02
C GLY A 361 -10.85 -22.97 12.14
N SER A 362 -9.86 -22.08 12.28
CA SER A 362 -9.92 -20.93 13.20
C SER A 362 -10.52 -19.67 12.57
N GLY A 363 -11.03 -19.80 11.34
CA GLY A 363 -11.35 -18.67 10.47
C GLY A 363 -12.54 -17.83 10.95
N PRO A 364 -12.56 -16.52 10.62
CA PRO A 364 -13.69 -15.68 10.94
C PRO A 364 -14.96 -16.20 10.24
N ALA A 365 -16.06 -16.28 10.98
CA ALA A 365 -17.38 -16.47 10.40
C ALA A 365 -17.94 -15.13 9.90
N ALA A 366 -18.86 -15.20 8.93
CA ALA A 366 -19.59 -14.03 8.46
C ALA A 366 -20.15 -13.23 9.66
N PRO A 367 -20.04 -11.90 9.65
CA PRO A 367 -19.69 -11.02 8.52
C PRO A 367 -18.19 -10.84 8.25
N TYR A 368 -17.30 -11.50 9.01
CA TYR A 368 -15.86 -11.43 8.78
C TYR A 368 -15.40 -12.56 7.84
N ALA A 369 -14.30 -12.33 7.14
CA ALA A 369 -13.70 -13.35 6.27
C ALA A 369 -12.18 -13.16 6.12
N VAL A 370 -11.52 -14.21 5.62
CA VAL A 370 -10.18 -14.10 5.05
C VAL A 370 -10.28 -13.46 3.67
N THR A 371 -9.33 -12.60 3.30
CA THR A 371 -9.33 -11.92 2.00
C THR A 371 -8.97 -12.85 0.84
N SER A 372 -9.23 -12.39 -0.39
CA SER A 372 -8.87 -13.11 -1.63
C SER A 372 -7.36 -13.23 -1.85
N GLN A 373 -6.54 -12.43 -1.15
CA GLN A 373 -5.08 -12.60 -1.11
C GLN A 373 -4.64 -13.88 -0.39
N GLY A 374 -5.59 -14.59 0.23
CA GLY A 374 -5.34 -15.79 1.01
C GLY A 374 -4.98 -15.46 2.45
N GLY A 375 -5.09 -16.48 3.31
CA GLY A 375 -4.75 -16.35 4.73
C GLY A 375 -3.25 -16.40 5.02
N ARG A 376 -2.38 -16.46 4.00
CA ARG A 376 -0.94 -16.65 4.15
C ARG A 376 -0.15 -15.49 3.56
N VAL A 377 0.81 -14.98 4.34
CA VAL A 377 1.71 -13.89 3.98
C VAL A 377 3.14 -14.36 4.13
N THR A 378 3.98 -14.07 3.14
CA THR A 378 5.42 -14.32 3.17
C THR A 378 6.12 -12.98 3.36
N HIS A 379 6.83 -12.82 4.48
CA HIS A 379 7.69 -11.68 4.75
C HIS A 379 9.13 -12.04 4.44
N THR A 380 9.79 -11.25 3.60
CA THR A 380 11.24 -11.37 3.37
C THR A 380 11.92 -10.20 4.08
N PRO A 381 12.83 -10.45 5.05
CA PRO A 381 13.55 -9.38 5.74
C PRO A 381 14.26 -8.45 4.76
N VAL A 382 14.09 -7.14 4.95
CA VAL A 382 14.73 -6.12 4.10
C VAL A 382 16.00 -5.61 4.79
N ALA A 383 17.09 -5.48 4.03
CA ALA A 383 18.27 -4.77 4.51
C ALA A 383 17.87 -3.33 4.92
N ASP A 384 18.41 -2.82 6.03
CA ASP A 384 18.18 -1.44 6.51
C ASP A 384 16.82 -1.09 7.12
N SER A 385 15.96 -2.08 7.41
CA SER A 385 14.72 -1.78 8.13
C SER A 385 14.96 -1.33 9.59
N ALA A 386 13.95 -0.63 10.12
CA ALA A 386 13.75 -0.31 11.54
C ALA A 386 14.01 -1.54 12.43
N PRO A 387 14.12 -1.42 13.77
CA PRO A 387 14.30 -2.59 14.64
C PRO A 387 13.26 -3.71 14.40
N PHE A 388 12.11 -3.42 13.81
CA PHE A 388 11.14 -4.41 13.37
C PHE A 388 10.52 -4.04 12.03
N ASP A 389 10.19 -5.06 11.23
CA ASP A 389 9.34 -4.94 10.05
C ASP A 389 7.87 -5.03 10.45
N LEU A 390 7.02 -4.17 9.86
CA LEU A 390 5.57 -4.25 10.04
C LEU A 390 4.94 -5.11 8.94
N VAL A 391 4.45 -6.28 9.34
CA VAL A 391 3.84 -7.25 8.43
C VAL A 391 2.33 -7.30 8.68
N ARG A 392 1.54 -7.37 7.61
CA ARG A 392 0.07 -7.27 7.65
C ARG A 392 -0.57 -8.52 7.06
N VAL A 393 -1.47 -9.14 7.81
CA VAL A 393 -2.40 -10.16 7.31
C VAL A 393 -3.77 -9.52 7.16
N TRP A 394 -4.29 -9.43 5.93
CA TRP A 394 -5.52 -8.71 5.65
C TRP A 394 -6.76 -9.58 5.89
N LEU A 395 -7.71 -9.00 6.62
CA LEU A 395 -9.01 -9.58 6.95
C LEU A 395 -10.11 -8.70 6.36
N ALA A 396 -11.24 -9.30 6.02
CA ALA A 396 -12.39 -8.62 5.45
C ALA A 396 -13.56 -8.59 6.44
N PHE A 397 -14.39 -7.56 6.31
CA PHE A 397 -15.72 -7.47 6.90
C PHE A 397 -16.70 -7.00 5.83
N THR A 398 -17.80 -7.70 5.66
CA THR A 398 -18.89 -7.31 4.74
C THR A 398 -20.08 -6.81 5.55
N GLY A 399 -20.50 -5.57 5.28
CA GLY A 399 -21.67 -4.96 5.93
C GLY A 399 -22.94 -5.76 5.68
N ALA A 400 -23.77 -5.90 6.71
CA ALA A 400 -25.09 -6.51 6.58
C ALA A 400 -26.04 -5.65 5.73
N ALA A 401 -27.17 -6.20 5.30
CA ALA A 401 -28.21 -5.41 4.61
C ALA A 401 -28.87 -4.37 5.54
N THR A 402 -28.85 -4.61 6.85
CA THR A 402 -29.42 -3.74 7.87
C THR A 402 -28.31 -3.19 8.76
N PRO A 403 -28.27 -1.88 9.04
CA PRO A 403 -27.31 -1.30 9.97
C PRO A 403 -27.40 -1.90 11.38
N GLY A 404 -26.27 -1.99 12.06
CA GLY A 404 -26.19 -2.54 13.41
C GLY A 404 -24.81 -3.08 13.79
N ALA A 405 -24.62 -3.36 15.07
CA ALA A 405 -23.40 -4.01 15.56
C ALA A 405 -23.32 -5.45 15.08
N ALA A 406 -22.13 -5.89 14.63
CA ALA A 406 -21.86 -7.28 14.37
C ALA A 406 -21.43 -8.00 15.65
N ALA A 407 -21.70 -9.31 15.72
CA ALA A 407 -21.11 -10.16 16.76
C ALA A 407 -19.57 -10.10 16.68
N ALA A 408 -18.89 -10.29 17.81
CA ALA A 408 -17.44 -10.39 17.82
C ALA A 408 -16.99 -11.65 17.09
N GLY A 409 -15.98 -11.52 16.23
CA GLY A 409 -15.31 -12.62 15.55
C GLY A 409 -13.98 -12.95 16.23
N ALA A 410 -13.39 -14.08 15.86
CA ALA A 410 -12.04 -14.46 16.24
C ALA A 410 -11.30 -15.05 15.05
N VAL A 411 -9.97 -14.90 15.04
CA VAL A 411 -9.09 -15.57 14.08
C VAL A 411 -7.74 -15.88 14.74
N LYS A 412 -7.19 -17.05 14.45
CA LYS A 412 -5.83 -17.42 14.87
C LYS A 412 -4.88 -17.34 13.70
N ILE A 413 -3.72 -16.72 13.92
CA ILE A 413 -2.65 -16.62 12.92
C ILE A 413 -1.40 -17.28 13.50
N ARG A 414 -0.76 -18.17 12.74
CA ARG A 414 0.45 -18.91 13.12
C ARG A 414 1.66 -18.36 12.38
N CYS A 415 2.77 -18.19 13.09
CA CYS A 415 4.10 -18.12 12.46
C CYS A 415 4.58 -19.55 12.19
N VAL A 416 4.81 -19.89 10.92
CA VAL A 416 5.13 -21.27 10.52
C VAL A 416 6.46 -21.72 11.11
N GLU A 417 7.46 -20.84 11.11
CA GLU A 417 8.83 -21.11 11.54
C GLU A 417 8.95 -21.39 13.04
N THR A 418 8.18 -20.69 13.87
CA THR A 418 8.22 -20.86 15.34
C THR A 418 7.10 -21.76 15.87
N GLY A 419 6.05 -21.98 15.07
CA GLY A 419 4.81 -22.63 15.53
C GLY A 419 3.96 -21.75 16.47
N GLN A 420 4.39 -20.53 16.79
CA GLN A 420 3.65 -19.62 17.66
C GLN A 420 2.31 -19.22 17.03
N VAL A 421 1.25 -19.28 17.82
CA VAL A 421 -0.11 -18.91 17.42
C VAL A 421 -0.54 -17.64 18.15
N PHE A 422 -1.10 -16.70 17.40
CA PHE A 422 -1.57 -15.39 17.83
C PHE A 422 -3.09 -15.31 17.69
N ASP A 423 -3.75 -14.86 18.76
CA ASP A 423 -5.20 -14.72 18.83
C ASP A 423 -5.61 -13.28 18.52
N PHE A 424 -6.50 -13.11 17.52
CA PHE A 424 -7.10 -11.82 17.19
C PHE A 424 -8.61 -11.85 17.44
N THR A 425 -9.10 -10.82 18.13
CA THR A 425 -10.52 -10.50 18.24
C THR A 425 -10.92 -9.55 17.12
N LEU A 426 -12.04 -9.82 16.47
CA LEU A 426 -12.59 -8.96 15.41
C LEU A 426 -13.86 -8.30 15.92
N THR A 427 -13.95 -6.99 15.73
CA THR A 427 -15.15 -6.23 16.10
C THR A 427 -15.55 -5.36 14.93
N GLY A 428 -16.85 -5.21 14.69
CA GLY A 428 -17.31 -4.26 13.70
C GLY A 428 -18.80 -3.95 13.77
N ASN A 429 -19.21 -2.96 12.98
CA ASN A 429 -20.60 -2.58 12.81
C ASN A 429 -20.88 -2.22 11.35
N THR A 430 -22.11 -2.44 10.95
CA THR A 430 -22.65 -1.99 9.67
C THR A 430 -23.33 -0.63 9.85
N ALA A 431 -22.96 0.34 9.04
CA ALA A 431 -23.60 1.65 8.92
C ALA A 431 -24.56 1.68 7.72
N PRO A 432 -25.55 2.58 7.68
CA PRO A 432 -26.37 2.80 6.50
C PRO A 432 -25.51 3.12 5.27
N ARG A 433 -25.98 2.73 4.09
CA ARG A 433 -25.40 3.21 2.83
C ARG A 433 -25.45 4.72 2.77
N GLU A 434 -24.39 5.31 2.21
CA GLU A 434 -24.35 6.73 1.94
C GLU A 434 -25.45 7.17 0.96
N THR A 435 -26.09 8.29 1.27
CA THR A 435 -27.13 8.92 0.45
C THR A 435 -26.61 10.24 -0.13
N THR A 436 -26.99 10.53 -1.38
CA THR A 436 -26.51 11.72 -2.07
C THR A 436 -27.65 12.70 -2.33
N GLY A 437 -27.47 13.95 -1.91
CA GLY A 437 -28.35 15.05 -2.28
C GLY A 437 -27.77 15.84 -3.45
N VAL A 438 -28.52 15.95 -4.55
CA VAL A 438 -28.11 16.69 -5.75
C VAL A 438 -28.94 17.95 -5.90
N VAL A 439 -28.34 19.12 -6.05
CA VAL A 439 -29.07 20.32 -6.47
C VAL A 439 -28.70 20.65 -7.89
N PHE A 440 -29.69 20.77 -8.77
CA PHE A 440 -29.51 21.27 -10.12
C PHE A 440 -29.66 22.79 -10.12
N ALA A 441 -28.68 23.51 -10.66
CA ALA A 441 -28.74 24.92 -10.96
C ALA A 441 -28.82 25.07 -12.48
N LEU A 442 -30.00 25.42 -13.00
CA LEU A 442 -30.26 25.48 -14.43
C LEU A 442 -30.35 26.94 -14.89
N ASP A 443 -29.48 27.30 -15.82
CA ASP A 443 -29.56 28.55 -16.55
C ASP A 443 -30.82 28.57 -17.40
N LYS A 444 -31.65 29.58 -17.23
CA LYS A 444 -32.85 29.83 -18.04
C LYS A 444 -32.84 31.22 -18.68
N SER A 445 -31.67 31.79 -18.91
CA SER A 445 -31.52 33.05 -19.65
C SER A 445 -31.99 32.94 -21.10
N LEU A 446 -32.20 34.08 -21.78
CA LEU A 446 -32.63 34.09 -23.18
C LEU A 446 -31.64 33.42 -24.15
N SER A 447 -30.34 33.38 -23.84
CA SER A 447 -29.35 32.70 -24.67
C SER A 447 -29.56 31.18 -24.72
N MET A 448 -30.21 30.61 -23.71
CA MET A 448 -30.64 29.20 -23.69
C MET A 448 -31.78 28.89 -24.68
N ALA A 449 -32.42 29.91 -25.26
CA ALA A 449 -33.41 29.75 -26.33
C ALA A 449 -32.78 29.55 -27.72
N GLN A 450 -31.46 29.76 -27.86
CA GLN A 450 -30.79 29.65 -29.15
C GLN A 450 -30.91 28.24 -29.72
N PRO A 451 -31.27 28.10 -31.02
CA PRO A 451 -31.38 26.81 -31.66
C PRO A 451 -29.98 26.21 -31.88
N THR A 452 -29.90 24.89 -31.73
CA THR A 452 -28.72 24.11 -32.08
C THR A 452 -28.80 23.62 -33.53
N SER A 453 -27.72 22.98 -33.99
CA SER A 453 -27.60 22.35 -35.31
C SER A 453 -28.70 21.32 -35.63
N ASN A 454 -29.39 20.78 -34.61
CA ASN A 454 -30.47 19.80 -34.76
C ASN A 454 -31.89 20.42 -34.66
N GLY A 455 -31.99 21.75 -34.57
CA GLY A 455 -33.27 22.48 -34.52
C GLY A 455 -33.90 22.60 -33.12
N HIS A 456 -33.36 21.94 -32.09
CA HIS A 456 -33.78 22.11 -30.69
C HIS A 456 -33.05 23.27 -30.03
N SER A 457 -33.70 23.96 -29.08
CA SER A 457 -32.99 24.94 -28.24
C SER A 457 -32.12 24.27 -27.18
N HIS A 458 -31.07 24.95 -26.70
CA HIS A 458 -30.26 24.45 -25.57
C HIS A 458 -31.14 24.10 -24.36
N MET A 459 -32.11 24.94 -24.04
CA MET A 459 -33.05 24.69 -22.93
C MET A 459 -33.86 23.40 -23.11
N GLN A 460 -34.35 23.13 -24.33
CA GLN A 460 -35.08 21.88 -24.59
C GLN A 460 -34.20 20.65 -24.29
N MET A 461 -32.94 20.67 -24.73
CA MET A 461 -31.98 19.61 -24.47
C MET A 461 -31.66 19.46 -22.97
N VAL A 462 -31.49 20.59 -22.26
CA VAL A 462 -31.23 20.61 -20.82
C VAL A 462 -32.40 20.03 -20.03
N ARG A 463 -33.64 20.46 -20.32
CA ARG A 463 -34.83 19.93 -19.63
C ARG A 463 -34.94 18.42 -19.79
N GLU A 464 -34.75 17.92 -21.01
CA GLU A 464 -34.81 16.49 -21.29
C GLU A 464 -33.69 15.71 -20.58
N ALA A 465 -32.44 16.16 -20.66
CA ALA A 465 -31.31 15.48 -20.04
C ALA A 465 -31.39 15.47 -18.51
N VAL A 466 -31.78 16.60 -17.89
CA VAL A 466 -31.90 16.72 -16.44
C VAL A 466 -33.10 15.93 -15.92
N ALA A 467 -34.24 15.95 -16.61
CA ALA A 467 -35.39 15.13 -16.25
C ALA A 467 -35.04 13.63 -16.25
N ARG A 468 -34.36 13.14 -17.29
CA ARG A 468 -33.83 11.76 -17.34
C ARG A 468 -32.87 11.49 -16.18
N GLY A 469 -31.96 12.43 -15.88
CA GLY A 469 -31.05 12.32 -14.74
C GLY A 469 -31.76 12.18 -13.39
N VAL A 470 -32.79 12.99 -13.14
CA VAL A 470 -33.59 12.92 -11.90
C VAL A 470 -34.24 11.55 -11.72
N GLU A 471 -34.67 10.89 -12.79
CA GLU A 471 -35.24 9.54 -12.76
C GLU A 471 -34.20 8.44 -12.44
N LEU A 472 -32.89 8.72 -12.57
CA LEU A 472 -31.82 7.77 -12.25
C LEU A 472 -31.34 7.84 -10.79
N ILE A 473 -31.56 8.98 -10.12
CA ILE A 473 -31.18 9.16 -8.71
C ILE A 473 -31.81 8.04 -7.87
N ARG A 474 -31.08 7.52 -6.87
CA ARG A 474 -31.58 6.45 -6.02
C ARG A 474 -32.74 6.89 -5.14
N ASP A 475 -33.52 5.91 -4.72
CA ASP A 475 -34.41 6.06 -3.58
C ASP A 475 -33.56 6.34 -2.32
N ASP A 476 -34.08 7.10 -1.36
CA ASP A 476 -33.38 7.67 -0.18
C ASP A 476 -32.27 8.70 -0.47
N SER A 477 -31.82 8.81 -1.72
CA SER A 477 -31.13 9.99 -2.26
C SER A 477 -32.14 11.02 -2.75
N GLY A 478 -31.71 12.22 -3.15
CA GLY A 478 -32.66 13.30 -3.43
C GLY A 478 -32.18 14.32 -4.44
N ALA A 479 -33.13 15.07 -5.02
CA ALA A 479 -32.84 16.21 -5.88
C ALA A 479 -33.53 17.49 -5.39
N GLY A 480 -32.88 18.63 -5.63
CA GLY A 480 -33.47 19.97 -5.59
C GLY A 480 -33.22 20.69 -6.91
N LEU A 481 -33.97 21.76 -7.15
CA LEU A 481 -33.87 22.57 -8.37
C LEU A 481 -33.83 24.05 -8.02
N VAL A 482 -32.85 24.73 -8.60
CA VAL A 482 -32.77 26.18 -8.71
C VAL A 482 -32.67 26.52 -10.19
N THR A 483 -33.49 27.44 -10.67
CA THR A 483 -33.31 28.03 -12.00
C THR A 483 -32.76 29.44 -11.85
N PHE A 484 -32.08 29.98 -12.86
CA PHE A 484 -31.59 31.35 -12.79
C PHE A 484 -31.59 32.05 -14.14
N ASP A 485 -31.94 33.33 -14.10
CA ASP A 485 -31.81 34.31 -15.18
C ASP A 485 -30.96 35.49 -14.64
N GLN A 486 -31.45 36.73 -14.67
CA GLN A 486 -30.86 37.84 -13.91
C GLN A 486 -30.94 37.62 -12.38
N ASP A 487 -31.88 36.79 -11.93
CA ASP A 487 -32.12 36.43 -10.53
C ASP A 487 -32.12 34.91 -10.37
N ALA A 488 -31.80 34.42 -9.17
CA ALA A 488 -31.97 33.02 -8.83
C ALA A 488 -33.37 32.69 -8.29
N HIS A 489 -33.93 31.57 -8.74
CA HIS A 489 -35.28 31.10 -8.43
C HIS A 489 -35.21 29.68 -7.82
N PRO A 490 -35.28 29.52 -6.48
CA PRO A 490 -35.32 28.22 -5.84
C PRO A 490 -36.67 27.51 -6.06
N GLU A 491 -36.78 26.76 -7.16
CA GLU A 491 -38.01 26.07 -7.57
C GLU A 491 -38.41 24.94 -6.62
N VAL A 492 -37.46 24.06 -6.32
CA VAL A 492 -37.71 22.84 -5.53
C VAL A 492 -36.63 22.65 -4.49
N LYS A 493 -37.06 22.51 -3.23
CA LYS A 493 -36.16 22.20 -2.12
C LYS A 493 -35.60 20.79 -2.28
N LEU A 494 -34.33 20.61 -1.95
CA LEU A 494 -33.71 19.29 -1.91
C LEU A 494 -34.38 18.42 -0.83
N SER A 495 -34.95 17.28 -1.24
CA SER A 495 -35.61 16.32 -0.36
C SER A 495 -35.32 14.87 -0.79
N PRO A 496 -35.32 13.89 0.13
CA PRO A 496 -35.13 12.48 -0.22
C PRO A 496 -36.30 11.96 -1.05
N PHE A 497 -36.00 11.14 -2.06
CA PHE A 497 -36.98 10.43 -2.84
C PHE A 497 -37.43 9.17 -2.12
N ALA A 498 -38.74 8.96 -2.10
CA ALA A 498 -39.31 7.69 -1.70
C ALA A 498 -39.36 6.71 -2.90
N PRO A 499 -39.60 5.40 -2.69
CA PRO A 499 -39.34 4.35 -3.68
C PRO A 499 -40.13 4.41 -5.01
N ALA A 500 -41.12 5.29 -5.12
CA ALA A 500 -41.96 5.42 -6.32
C ALA A 500 -41.52 6.62 -7.20
N LEU A 501 -41.37 6.38 -8.52
CA LEU A 501 -41.02 7.45 -9.47
C LEU A 501 -42.06 8.59 -9.50
N SER A 502 -43.33 8.29 -9.22
CA SER A 502 -44.40 9.30 -9.11
C SER A 502 -44.12 10.36 -8.04
N GLN A 503 -43.24 10.09 -7.08
CA GLN A 503 -42.85 11.02 -6.03
C GLN A 503 -41.70 11.95 -6.44
N ARG A 504 -41.22 11.83 -7.69
CA ARG A 504 -40.29 12.79 -8.33
C ARG A 504 -41.03 13.83 -9.17
N ALA A 505 -42.37 13.71 -9.23
CA ALA A 505 -43.23 14.53 -10.09
C ALA A 505 -43.05 16.03 -9.87
N ASP A 506 -42.84 16.49 -8.64
CA ASP A 506 -42.67 17.91 -8.35
C ASP A 506 -41.41 18.49 -9.02
N VAL A 507 -40.28 17.77 -8.94
CA VAL A 507 -39.02 18.17 -9.59
C VAL A 507 -39.15 18.08 -11.11
N LEU A 508 -39.74 17.00 -11.63
CA LEU A 508 -39.94 16.80 -13.07
C LEU A 508 -40.88 17.87 -13.67
N ALA A 509 -41.96 18.21 -12.95
CA ALA A 509 -42.88 19.27 -13.36
C ALA A 509 -42.19 20.64 -13.38
N ALA A 510 -41.37 20.92 -12.36
CA ALA A 510 -40.61 22.17 -12.31
C ALA A 510 -39.57 22.26 -13.45
N ILE A 511 -38.85 21.17 -13.75
CA ILE A 511 -37.92 21.11 -14.90
C ILE A 511 -38.65 21.37 -16.22
N ASN A 512 -39.80 20.72 -16.43
CA ASN A 512 -40.58 20.88 -17.66
C ASN A 512 -41.18 22.28 -17.83
N ALA A 513 -41.37 23.03 -16.74
CA ALA A 513 -41.91 24.38 -16.74
C ALA A 513 -40.85 25.48 -16.91
N VAL A 514 -39.56 25.14 -16.93
CA VAL A 514 -38.47 26.13 -17.08
C VAL A 514 -38.52 26.74 -18.47
N GLU A 515 -38.79 28.04 -18.59
CA GLU A 515 -38.78 28.73 -19.88
C GLU A 515 -37.64 29.77 -19.96
N PRO A 516 -36.98 29.92 -21.12
CA PRO A 516 -35.93 30.93 -21.30
C PRO A 516 -36.46 32.37 -21.14
N GLY A 517 -35.73 33.22 -20.45
CA GLY A 517 -36.07 34.62 -20.25
C GLY A 517 -34.97 35.39 -19.52
N GLY A 518 -34.88 36.69 -19.77
CA GLY A 518 -33.95 37.55 -19.05
C GLY A 518 -32.47 37.41 -19.43
N ASP A 519 -31.65 38.07 -18.63
CA ASP A 519 -30.17 38.05 -18.70
C ASP A 519 -29.61 36.87 -17.88
N THR A 520 -28.29 36.73 -17.76
CA THR A 520 -27.60 35.59 -17.13
C THR A 520 -26.73 36.04 -15.95
N SER A 521 -27.16 35.65 -14.74
CA SER A 521 -26.48 35.88 -13.46
C SER A 521 -26.03 34.55 -12.84
N LEU A 522 -24.92 34.02 -13.37
CA LEU A 522 -24.43 32.69 -12.99
C LEU A 522 -24.01 32.61 -11.52
N GLY A 523 -23.39 33.68 -10.99
CA GLY A 523 -22.97 33.74 -9.59
C GLY A 523 -24.15 33.74 -8.62
N ASP A 524 -25.28 34.36 -8.98
CA ASP A 524 -26.48 34.33 -8.14
C ASP A 524 -27.12 32.94 -8.13
N GLY A 525 -27.26 32.31 -9.31
CA GLY A 525 -27.77 30.95 -9.44
C GLY A 525 -26.99 29.92 -8.62
N VAL A 526 -25.66 29.94 -8.72
CA VAL A 526 -24.79 29.05 -7.94
C VAL A 526 -24.87 29.33 -6.44
N THR A 527 -24.95 30.60 -6.04
CA THR A 527 -25.11 30.99 -4.64
C THR A 527 -26.42 30.46 -4.05
N ALA A 528 -27.54 30.63 -4.76
CA ALA A 528 -28.84 30.14 -4.33
C ALA A 528 -28.91 28.61 -4.27
N ALA A 529 -28.24 27.92 -5.20
CA ALA A 529 -28.15 26.46 -5.18
C ALA A 529 -27.34 25.96 -3.98
N GLN A 530 -26.23 26.63 -3.65
CA GLN A 530 -25.44 26.36 -2.44
C GLN A 530 -26.25 26.63 -1.16
N GLN A 531 -27.07 27.69 -1.13
CA GLN A 531 -27.98 27.96 -0.01
C GLN A 531 -29.05 26.88 0.15
N THR A 532 -29.65 26.44 -0.97
CA THR A 532 -30.63 25.35 -1.00
C THR A 532 -30.02 24.05 -0.48
N MET A 533 -28.78 23.77 -0.89
CA MET A 533 -28.00 22.64 -0.41
C MET A 533 -27.70 22.73 1.10
N ASN A 534 -27.30 23.90 1.60
CA ASN A 534 -26.99 24.09 3.01
C ASN A 534 -28.22 24.00 3.92
N ALA A 535 -29.36 24.49 3.44
CA ALA A 535 -30.62 24.48 4.17
C ALA A 535 -31.21 23.07 4.28
N ASN A 536 -31.17 22.27 3.21
CA ASN A 536 -31.93 21.02 3.11
C ASN A 536 -31.05 19.76 2.94
N GLY A 537 -29.77 19.91 2.61
CA GLY A 537 -28.86 18.80 2.34
C GLY A 537 -28.37 18.03 3.56
N ARG A 538 -28.71 18.47 4.79
CA ARG A 538 -28.23 17.83 6.05
C ARG A 538 -28.69 16.39 6.22
N ALA A 539 -29.74 15.97 5.51
CA ALA A 539 -30.23 14.60 5.52
C ALA A 539 -29.36 13.62 4.70
N PHE A 540 -28.42 14.13 3.90
CA PHE A 540 -27.58 13.33 3.01
C PHE A 540 -26.13 13.27 3.50
N THR A 541 -25.50 12.11 3.33
CA THR A 541 -24.08 11.91 3.68
C THR A 541 -23.16 12.60 2.68
N SER A 542 -23.54 12.62 1.40
CA SER A 542 -22.87 13.32 0.31
C SER A 542 -23.78 14.37 -0.33
N ARG A 543 -23.16 15.41 -0.91
CA ARG A 543 -23.85 16.54 -1.54
C ARG A 543 -23.13 16.95 -2.80
N ALA A 544 -23.87 17.13 -3.89
CA ALA A 544 -23.34 17.59 -5.15
C ALA A 544 -24.19 18.72 -5.75
N LEU A 545 -23.53 19.74 -6.27
CA LEU A 545 -24.15 20.78 -7.10
C LEU A 545 -23.90 20.43 -8.57
N VAL A 546 -24.94 20.50 -9.41
CA VAL A 546 -24.83 20.34 -10.86
C VAL A 546 -25.31 21.62 -11.51
N VAL A 547 -24.36 22.39 -12.06
CA VAL A 547 -24.63 23.64 -12.77
C VAL A 547 -24.71 23.34 -14.26
N VAL A 548 -25.80 23.75 -14.92
CA VAL A 548 -25.99 23.60 -16.36
C VAL A 548 -26.29 24.98 -16.95
N THR A 549 -25.45 25.43 -17.88
CA THR A 549 -25.48 26.78 -18.48
C THR A 549 -24.93 26.75 -19.90
N ASP A 550 -25.18 27.76 -20.73
CA ASP A 550 -24.45 27.97 -21.98
C ASP A 550 -23.12 28.74 -21.78
N GLY A 551 -22.84 29.16 -20.54
CA GLY A 551 -21.62 29.86 -20.16
C GLY A 551 -21.65 31.35 -20.45
N LEU A 552 -22.78 31.96 -20.81
CA LEU A 552 -22.90 33.41 -20.89
C LEU A 552 -22.97 34.03 -19.48
N GLU A 553 -22.33 35.19 -19.29
CA GLU A 553 -22.44 35.99 -18.07
C GLU A 553 -22.56 37.46 -18.48
N ASN A 554 -23.74 38.06 -18.32
CA ASN A 554 -24.00 39.45 -18.69
C ASN A 554 -24.72 40.27 -17.62
N GLN A 555 -25.02 39.66 -16.46
CA GLN A 555 -25.64 40.30 -15.32
C GLN A 555 -24.92 39.93 -14.00
N PRO A 556 -24.57 40.91 -13.13
CA PRO A 556 -24.08 40.61 -11.79
C PRO A 556 -25.15 39.87 -10.96
N LYS A 557 -24.79 38.90 -10.12
CA LYS A 557 -23.42 38.57 -9.67
C LYS A 557 -22.73 37.59 -10.61
N PHE A 558 -21.46 37.87 -10.89
CA PHE A 558 -20.61 37.02 -11.71
C PHE A 558 -19.95 35.91 -10.90
N LEU A 559 -19.58 34.81 -11.56
CA LEU A 559 -19.03 33.65 -10.89
C LEU A 559 -17.71 33.93 -10.16
N HIS A 560 -16.88 34.82 -10.72
CA HIS A 560 -15.62 35.21 -10.09
C HIS A 560 -15.81 35.96 -8.76
N GLU A 561 -16.98 36.58 -8.56
CA GLU A 561 -17.31 37.31 -7.32
C GLU A 561 -17.74 36.37 -6.19
N VAL A 562 -18.15 35.13 -6.50
CA VAL A 562 -18.71 34.18 -5.53
C VAL A 562 -17.89 32.88 -5.39
N GLY A 563 -16.97 32.59 -6.31
CA GLY A 563 -16.24 31.32 -6.40
C GLY A 563 -15.49 30.91 -5.12
N GLY A 564 -14.99 31.86 -4.33
CA GLY A 564 -14.30 31.57 -3.06
C GLY A 564 -15.20 31.13 -1.90
N THR A 565 -16.53 31.13 -2.07
CA THR A 565 -17.50 30.82 -1.01
C THR A 565 -18.18 29.45 -1.16
N ILE A 566 -17.87 28.73 -2.24
CA ILE A 566 -18.54 27.47 -2.60
C ILE A 566 -17.67 26.31 -2.15
N GLY A 567 -18.10 25.61 -1.10
CA GLY A 567 -17.39 24.47 -0.51
C GLY A 567 -17.97 23.10 -0.88
N THR A 568 -19.06 23.05 -1.66
CA THR A 568 -19.71 21.78 -2.06
C THR A 568 -19.15 21.28 -3.38
N ARG A 569 -19.00 19.95 -3.51
CA ARG A 569 -18.61 19.28 -4.75
C ARG A 569 -19.50 19.72 -5.90
N THR A 570 -18.92 20.43 -6.86
CA THR A 570 -19.66 21.09 -7.94
C THR A 570 -19.25 20.53 -9.29
N PHE A 571 -20.23 20.04 -10.05
CA PHE A 571 -20.09 19.66 -11.45
C PHE A 571 -20.70 20.76 -12.31
N ALA A 572 -20.00 21.13 -13.37
CA ALA A 572 -20.48 22.13 -14.32
C ALA A 572 -20.61 21.48 -15.70
N ILE A 573 -21.70 21.77 -16.39
CA ILE A 573 -21.94 21.32 -17.75
C ILE A 573 -22.28 22.54 -18.60
N VAL A 574 -21.48 22.79 -19.63
CA VAL A 574 -21.75 23.86 -20.60
C VAL A 574 -22.50 23.27 -21.78
N ALA A 575 -23.72 23.76 -22.02
CA ALA A 575 -24.63 23.42 -23.11
C ALA A 575 -24.49 24.44 -24.24
N GLY A 576 -23.50 24.25 -25.11
CA GLY A 576 -23.12 25.21 -26.15
C GLY A 576 -21.60 25.32 -26.30
N PRO A 577 -21.09 26.07 -27.31
CA PRO A 577 -19.66 26.25 -27.51
C PRO A 577 -19.01 26.89 -26.27
N ALA A 578 -17.76 26.50 -25.98
CA ALA A 578 -17.04 27.00 -24.81
C ALA A 578 -16.87 28.55 -24.88
N ASN A 579 -17.55 29.25 -23.98
CA ASN A 579 -17.47 30.72 -23.88
C ASN A 579 -16.16 31.15 -23.19
N PRO A 580 -15.36 32.03 -23.81
CA PRO A 580 -14.09 32.49 -23.23
C PRO A 580 -14.24 33.24 -21.90
N VAL A 581 -15.41 33.78 -21.58
CA VAL A 581 -15.65 34.56 -20.35
C VAL A 581 -15.79 33.65 -19.11
N SER A 582 -16.58 32.58 -19.19
CA SER A 582 -16.97 31.78 -18.01
C SER A 582 -16.22 30.46 -17.86
N ALA A 583 -15.65 29.89 -18.94
CA ALA A 583 -14.96 28.59 -18.88
C ALA A 583 -13.80 28.54 -17.85
N PRO A 584 -12.97 29.60 -17.70
CA PRO A 584 -11.96 29.63 -16.63
C PRO A 584 -12.57 29.63 -15.22
N SER A 585 -13.67 30.38 -15.01
CA SER A 585 -14.34 30.48 -13.72
C SER A 585 -15.07 29.20 -13.35
N LEU A 586 -15.76 28.56 -14.30
CA LEU A 586 -16.42 27.27 -14.14
C LEU A 586 -15.42 26.14 -13.87
N THR A 587 -14.27 26.16 -14.54
CA THR A 587 -13.19 25.20 -14.28
C THR A 587 -12.67 25.34 -12.87
N ARG A 588 -12.41 26.58 -12.40
CA ARG A 588 -11.99 26.83 -11.01
C ARG A 588 -13.03 26.37 -9.99
N LEU A 589 -14.30 26.66 -10.24
CA LEU A 589 -15.41 26.23 -9.38
C LEU A 589 -15.47 24.70 -9.25
N ALA A 590 -15.47 23.99 -10.38
CA ALA A 590 -15.67 22.56 -10.40
C ALA A 590 -14.45 21.81 -9.87
N ASN A 591 -13.25 22.15 -10.36
CA ASN A 591 -12.01 21.48 -9.93
C ASN A 591 -11.65 21.80 -8.48
N GLY A 592 -11.92 23.03 -8.01
CA GLY A 592 -11.64 23.47 -6.64
C GLY A 592 -12.47 22.74 -5.58
N THR A 593 -13.56 22.08 -5.98
CA THR A 593 -14.49 21.40 -5.06
C THR A 593 -14.51 19.88 -5.22
N GLY A 594 -13.65 19.31 -6.07
CA GLY A 594 -13.60 17.87 -6.35
C GLY A 594 -14.68 17.37 -7.33
N GLY A 595 -15.33 18.28 -8.05
CA GLY A 595 -16.13 17.95 -9.23
C GLY A 595 -15.33 18.14 -10.53
N ARG A 596 -16.03 18.36 -11.64
CA ARG A 596 -15.41 18.57 -12.96
C ARG A 596 -16.31 19.39 -13.88
N LEU A 597 -15.68 20.02 -14.86
CA LEU A 597 -16.34 20.68 -15.98
C LEU A 597 -16.48 19.69 -17.14
N LEU A 598 -17.68 19.64 -17.72
CA LEU A 598 -17.95 18.95 -18.98
C LEU A 598 -18.45 19.96 -19.99
N LEU A 599 -17.91 19.90 -21.20
CA LEU A 599 -18.14 20.88 -22.25
C LEU A 599 -18.79 20.19 -23.42
N THR A 600 -20.01 20.60 -23.75
CA THR A 600 -20.60 20.20 -25.03
C THR A 600 -19.92 21.00 -26.15
N ASP A 601 -19.58 20.34 -27.25
CA ASP A 601 -19.26 21.01 -28.51
C ASP A 601 -20.56 21.34 -29.26
N THR A 602 -20.46 21.94 -30.45
CA THR A 602 -21.63 22.04 -31.34
C THR A 602 -22.26 20.65 -31.50
N PRO A 603 -23.58 20.48 -31.23
CA PRO A 603 -24.19 19.16 -31.25
C PRO A 603 -23.91 18.45 -32.58
N GLY A 604 -23.26 17.29 -32.50
CA GLY A 604 -23.07 16.41 -33.64
C GLY A 604 -24.41 15.79 -34.07
N THR A 605 -24.57 15.51 -35.35
CA THR A 605 -25.75 14.79 -35.85
C THR A 605 -25.65 13.27 -35.64
N ASP A 606 -24.47 12.78 -35.23
CA ASP A 606 -24.23 11.38 -34.90
C ASP A 606 -24.81 10.99 -33.52
N ALA A 607 -24.76 9.70 -33.20
CA ALA A 607 -25.34 9.18 -31.96
C ALA A 607 -24.64 9.73 -30.70
N GLU A 608 -23.31 9.90 -30.73
CA GLU A 608 -22.56 10.47 -29.61
C GLU A 608 -22.93 11.94 -29.37
N GLY A 609 -22.98 12.76 -30.42
CA GLY A 609 -23.39 14.16 -30.32
C GLY A 609 -24.83 14.31 -29.82
N PHE A 610 -25.75 13.45 -30.30
CA PHE A 610 -27.16 13.49 -29.91
C PHE A 610 -27.37 13.22 -28.41
N PHE A 611 -26.72 12.20 -27.85
CA PHE A 611 -26.89 11.84 -26.43
C PHE A 611 -25.90 12.51 -25.48
N ARG A 612 -25.00 13.37 -25.96
CA ARG A 612 -23.87 13.91 -25.18
C ARG A 612 -24.31 14.49 -23.84
N LEU A 613 -25.27 15.40 -23.85
CA LEU A 613 -25.73 16.08 -22.63
C LEU A 613 -26.37 15.11 -21.63
N SER A 614 -27.21 14.17 -22.10
CA SER A 614 -27.79 13.14 -21.25
C SER A 614 -26.71 12.23 -20.63
N THR A 615 -25.72 11.85 -21.43
CA THR A 615 -24.60 11.01 -20.99
C THR A 615 -23.73 11.74 -19.96
N TYR A 616 -23.53 13.06 -20.11
CA TYR A 616 -22.81 13.89 -19.16
C TYR A 616 -23.52 13.98 -17.81
N ILE A 617 -24.84 14.18 -17.83
CA ILE A 617 -25.66 14.14 -16.61
C ILE A 617 -25.55 12.77 -15.94
N GLN A 618 -25.63 11.67 -16.68
CA GLN A 618 -25.48 10.31 -16.16
C GLN A 618 -24.10 10.08 -15.51
N GLN A 619 -23.02 10.51 -16.17
CA GLN A 619 -21.65 10.45 -15.65
C GLN A 619 -21.47 11.26 -14.37
N VAL A 620 -22.04 12.48 -14.32
CA VAL A 620 -21.99 13.36 -13.16
C VAL A 620 -22.76 12.75 -11.99
N LEU A 621 -23.95 12.19 -12.23
CA LEU A 621 -24.74 11.54 -11.19
C LEU A 621 -24.07 10.28 -10.64
N ALA A 622 -23.45 9.48 -11.51
CA ALA A 622 -22.63 8.34 -11.08
C ALA A 622 -21.51 8.84 -10.14
N SER A 623 -20.74 9.83 -10.55
CA SER A 623 -19.67 10.38 -9.70
C SER A 623 -20.16 11.06 -8.43
N ALA A 624 -21.33 11.72 -8.44
CA ALA A 624 -21.92 12.33 -7.25
C ALA A 624 -22.33 11.27 -6.22
N ALA A 625 -22.82 10.13 -6.69
CA ALA A 625 -23.20 8.98 -5.86
C ALA A 625 -22.03 8.03 -5.56
N ASP A 626 -20.79 8.45 -5.88
CA ASP A 626 -19.58 7.64 -5.84
C ASP A 626 -19.82 6.24 -6.45
N GLU A 627 -20.31 6.22 -7.68
CA GLU A 627 -20.37 5.09 -8.58
C GLU A 627 -19.37 5.25 -9.71
N ASP A 628 -18.96 4.13 -10.27
CA ASP A 628 -18.03 4.11 -11.38
C ASP A 628 -18.76 3.74 -12.67
N VAL A 629 -18.40 4.41 -13.76
CA VAL A 629 -18.88 4.00 -15.07
C VAL A 629 -18.03 2.84 -15.55
N VAL A 630 -18.69 1.73 -15.87
CA VAL A 630 -18.06 0.49 -16.35
C VAL A 630 -17.84 0.55 -17.85
N THR A 631 -18.86 1.00 -18.58
CA THR A 631 -18.80 1.21 -20.02
C THR A 631 -19.76 2.31 -20.43
N GLU A 632 -19.41 3.01 -21.50
CA GLU A 632 -20.22 3.99 -22.18
C GLU A 632 -20.03 3.82 -23.69
N THR A 633 -21.12 3.64 -24.43
CA THR A 633 -21.08 3.55 -25.90
C THR A 633 -22.37 4.07 -26.50
N SER A 634 -22.30 4.60 -27.71
CA SER A 634 -23.47 5.00 -28.50
C SER A 634 -23.35 4.44 -29.92
N GLY A 635 -24.47 4.39 -30.63
CA GLY A 635 -24.52 3.85 -31.98
C GLY A 635 -25.93 3.89 -32.57
N VAL A 636 -26.14 3.08 -33.61
CA VAL A 636 -27.45 2.87 -34.25
C VAL A 636 -27.80 1.39 -34.25
N VAL A 637 -29.08 1.05 -34.13
CA VAL A 637 -29.58 -0.32 -34.29
C VAL A 637 -30.21 -0.44 -35.68
N THR A 638 -29.50 -1.07 -36.62
CA THR A 638 -30.05 -1.30 -37.96
C THR A 638 -31.19 -2.34 -37.89
N PRO A 639 -32.35 -2.08 -38.53
CA PRO A 639 -33.48 -3.02 -38.49
C PRO A 639 -33.10 -4.42 -38.98
N GLY A 640 -33.45 -5.45 -38.19
CA GLY A 640 -33.11 -6.84 -38.47
C GLY A 640 -31.73 -7.30 -37.94
N GLU A 641 -30.90 -6.37 -37.47
CA GLU A 641 -29.63 -6.68 -36.81
C GLU A 641 -29.76 -6.66 -35.28
N GLU A 642 -28.83 -7.34 -34.60
CA GLU A 642 -28.70 -7.34 -33.15
C GLU A 642 -27.37 -6.69 -32.77
N VAL A 643 -27.42 -5.70 -31.89
CA VAL A 643 -26.22 -5.03 -31.37
C VAL A 643 -25.92 -5.58 -29.98
N ARG A 644 -24.71 -6.10 -29.78
CA ARG A 644 -24.26 -6.69 -28.51
C ARG A 644 -23.17 -5.82 -27.90
N VAL A 645 -23.48 -5.15 -26.79
CA VAL A 645 -22.57 -4.23 -26.10
C VAL A 645 -21.92 -4.94 -24.90
N PRO A 646 -20.61 -5.25 -24.93
CA PRO A 646 -19.95 -5.92 -23.83
C PRO A 646 -19.59 -4.96 -22.67
N PHE A 647 -19.64 -5.46 -21.44
CA PHE A 647 -19.15 -4.75 -20.26
C PHE A 647 -18.63 -5.72 -19.19
N GLN A 648 -17.69 -5.26 -18.34
CA GLN A 648 -16.99 -6.10 -17.37
C GLN A 648 -17.48 -5.83 -15.94
N LEU A 649 -18.10 -6.83 -15.33
CA LEU A 649 -18.38 -6.84 -13.89
C LEU A 649 -17.47 -7.85 -13.19
N ASN A 650 -17.19 -7.62 -11.92
CA ASN A 650 -16.29 -8.42 -11.12
C ASN A 650 -16.81 -8.61 -9.68
N GLU A 651 -16.11 -9.39 -8.86
CA GLU A 651 -16.52 -9.72 -7.50
C GLU A 651 -16.59 -8.53 -6.54
N THR A 652 -16.00 -7.40 -6.91
CA THR A 652 -16.07 -6.16 -6.12
C THR A 652 -17.33 -5.35 -6.41
N ASP A 653 -18.05 -5.67 -7.49
CA ASP A 653 -19.30 -4.99 -7.88
C ASP A 653 -20.47 -5.52 -7.06
N ILE A 654 -21.17 -4.61 -6.39
CA ILE A 654 -22.27 -4.95 -5.45
C ILE A 654 -23.61 -4.77 -6.15
N GLU A 655 -23.74 -3.70 -6.93
CA GLU A 655 -24.94 -3.35 -7.69
C GLU A 655 -24.53 -2.70 -9.00
N ALA A 656 -25.24 -3.00 -10.09
CA ALA A 656 -25.03 -2.37 -11.37
C ALA A 656 -26.33 -1.75 -11.90
N THR A 657 -26.20 -0.66 -12.65
CA THR A 657 -27.30 -0.02 -13.37
C THR A 657 -26.95 0.04 -14.85
N VAL A 658 -27.76 -0.59 -15.70
CA VAL A 658 -27.70 -0.45 -17.16
C VAL A 658 -28.71 0.61 -17.56
N ILE A 659 -28.27 1.60 -18.32
CA ILE A 659 -29.08 2.74 -18.78
C ILE A 659 -29.05 2.74 -20.31
N LEU A 660 -30.20 2.59 -20.93
CA LEU A 660 -30.39 2.68 -22.37
C LEU A 660 -31.17 3.95 -22.69
N SER A 661 -30.55 4.89 -23.39
CA SER A 661 -31.18 6.09 -23.94
C SER A 661 -31.41 5.92 -25.44
N LEU A 662 -32.59 6.34 -25.90
CA LEU A 662 -33.04 6.20 -27.28
C LEU A 662 -33.51 7.55 -27.83
N ASP A 663 -33.48 7.69 -29.15
CA ASP A 663 -34.10 8.81 -29.85
C ASP A 663 -35.56 8.52 -30.20
N VAL A 664 -35.88 7.25 -30.49
CA VAL A 664 -37.22 6.72 -30.64
C VAL A 664 -37.41 5.45 -29.78
N PRO A 665 -38.59 5.23 -29.17
CA PRO A 665 -38.81 4.18 -28.17
C PRO A 665 -39.06 2.80 -28.81
N SER A 666 -38.18 2.39 -29.73
CA SER A 666 -38.36 1.21 -30.58
C SER A 666 -37.28 0.15 -30.41
N VAL A 667 -36.49 0.20 -29.33
CA VAL A 667 -35.43 -0.77 -29.04
C VAL A 667 -35.68 -1.40 -27.67
N SER A 668 -35.63 -2.74 -27.61
CA SER A 668 -35.74 -3.48 -26.36
C SER A 668 -34.39 -3.69 -25.68
N LEU A 669 -34.39 -3.78 -24.35
CA LEU A 669 -33.20 -4.10 -23.55
C LEU A 669 -33.24 -5.56 -23.08
N GLU A 670 -32.23 -6.34 -23.48
CA GLU A 670 -32.00 -7.68 -22.94
C GLU A 670 -30.60 -7.77 -22.31
N LEU A 671 -30.47 -8.54 -21.24
CA LEU A 671 -29.20 -8.67 -20.50
C LEU A 671 -28.67 -10.09 -20.59
N GLU A 672 -27.46 -10.25 -21.13
CA GLU A 672 -26.79 -11.55 -21.20
C GLU A 672 -25.75 -11.70 -20.08
N THR A 673 -25.92 -12.75 -19.28
CA THR A 673 -24.99 -13.14 -18.21
C THR A 673 -23.66 -13.66 -18.78
N PRO A 674 -22.58 -13.71 -17.99
CA PRO A 674 -21.29 -14.28 -18.43
C PRO A 674 -21.35 -15.75 -18.84
N ALA A 675 -22.38 -16.47 -18.40
CA ALA A 675 -22.64 -17.86 -18.79
C ALA A 675 -23.43 -17.99 -20.11
N GLY A 676 -23.75 -16.88 -20.79
CA GLY A 676 -24.49 -16.85 -22.05
C GLY A 676 -26.01 -16.94 -21.91
N ARG A 677 -26.56 -16.90 -20.69
CA ARG A 677 -28.01 -16.82 -20.49
C ARG A 677 -28.48 -15.40 -20.73
N VAL A 678 -29.41 -15.22 -21.67
CA VAL A 678 -30.14 -13.96 -21.92
C VAL A 678 -31.32 -13.86 -20.95
N LEU A 679 -31.49 -12.68 -20.37
CA LEU A 679 -32.55 -12.33 -19.43
C LEU A 679 -33.38 -11.19 -20.04
N THR A 680 -34.67 -11.44 -20.21
CA THR A 680 -35.63 -10.42 -20.64
C THR A 680 -35.97 -9.45 -19.50
N GLU A 681 -36.54 -8.28 -19.80
CA GLU A 681 -37.01 -7.32 -18.78
C GLU A 681 -37.93 -7.96 -17.73
N SER A 682 -38.81 -8.87 -18.17
CA SER A 682 -39.74 -9.58 -17.29
C SER A 682 -39.03 -10.56 -16.33
N GLU A 683 -38.02 -11.27 -16.81
CA GLU A 683 -37.20 -12.16 -15.97
C GLU A 683 -36.34 -11.36 -14.99
N LEU A 684 -35.74 -10.25 -15.44
CA LEU A 684 -34.96 -9.35 -14.58
C LEU A 684 -35.81 -8.85 -13.41
N THR A 685 -37.03 -8.41 -13.70
CA THR A 685 -38.00 -7.98 -12.67
C THR A 685 -38.34 -9.12 -11.70
N ALA A 686 -38.57 -10.34 -12.22
CA ALA A 686 -38.85 -11.52 -11.39
C ALA A 686 -37.66 -11.92 -10.50
N LEU A 687 -36.43 -11.60 -10.90
CA LEU A 687 -35.21 -11.81 -10.14
C LEU A 687 -34.88 -10.65 -9.17
N GLY A 688 -35.78 -9.68 -9.03
CA GLY A 688 -35.65 -8.57 -8.09
C GLY A 688 -34.87 -7.36 -8.63
N ALA A 689 -34.59 -7.31 -9.94
CA ALA A 689 -34.06 -6.10 -10.56
C ALA A 689 -35.15 -5.03 -10.68
N ALA A 690 -34.79 -3.77 -10.48
CA ALA A 690 -35.65 -2.63 -10.74
C ALA A 690 -35.51 -2.22 -12.22
N VAL A 691 -36.39 -2.77 -13.07
CA VAL A 691 -36.54 -2.35 -14.47
C VAL A 691 -37.58 -1.25 -14.55
N ARG A 692 -37.21 -0.07 -15.05
CA ARG A 692 -38.12 1.07 -15.17
C ARG A 692 -38.01 1.74 -16.54
N HIS A 693 -39.17 2.00 -17.12
CA HIS A 693 -39.35 2.87 -18.27
C HIS A 693 -39.60 4.28 -17.74
N THR A 694 -38.88 5.27 -18.24
CA THR A 694 -39.08 6.65 -17.77
C THR A 694 -40.39 7.25 -18.24
N THR A 695 -40.77 8.38 -17.65
CA THR A 695 -42.03 9.07 -18.01
C THR A 695 -42.08 9.45 -19.50
N ASN A 696 -40.90 9.69 -20.10
CA ASN A 696 -40.67 9.72 -21.54
C ASN A 696 -40.14 8.33 -21.98
N PRO A 697 -40.75 7.62 -22.95
CA PRO A 697 -40.38 6.24 -23.28
C PRO A 697 -38.98 6.08 -23.93
N ASN A 698 -38.24 7.17 -24.09
CA ASN A 698 -36.91 7.22 -24.70
C ASN A 698 -35.75 6.91 -23.72
N MET A 699 -36.02 6.45 -22.50
CA MET A 699 -35.00 5.88 -21.63
C MET A 699 -35.55 4.68 -20.83
N ILE A 700 -34.75 3.61 -20.81
CA ILE A 700 -34.98 2.40 -20.03
C ILE A 700 -33.78 2.24 -19.12
N PHE A 701 -34.00 1.96 -17.83
CA PHE A 701 -32.91 1.53 -16.96
C PHE A 701 -33.25 0.29 -16.17
N CYS A 702 -32.23 -0.54 -15.94
CA CYS A 702 -32.31 -1.75 -15.14
C CYS A 702 -31.24 -1.70 -14.06
N ARG A 703 -31.66 -1.70 -12.79
CA ARG A 703 -30.75 -1.75 -11.63
C ARG A 703 -30.88 -3.07 -10.91
N PHE A 704 -29.78 -3.76 -10.69
CA PHE A 704 -29.77 -5.10 -10.09
C PHE A 704 -28.58 -5.31 -9.15
N ARG A 705 -28.83 -6.07 -8.08
CA ARG A 705 -27.79 -6.50 -7.14
C ARG A 705 -27.07 -7.73 -7.65
N LEU A 706 -25.79 -7.81 -7.31
CA LEU A 706 -24.92 -8.92 -7.68
C LEU A 706 -24.59 -9.76 -6.44
N PRO A 707 -24.51 -11.09 -6.57
CA PRO A 707 -24.87 -11.89 -7.75
C PRO A 707 -26.37 -11.84 -8.06
N ILE A 708 -26.74 -11.83 -9.35
CA ILE A 708 -28.13 -12.09 -9.75
C ILE A 708 -28.41 -13.58 -9.53
N PRO A 709 -29.54 -13.97 -8.90
CA PRO A 709 -29.90 -15.36 -8.65
C PRO A 709 -30.39 -16.11 -9.92
N ALA A 710 -29.63 -16.03 -11.01
CA ALA A 710 -29.86 -16.76 -12.25
C ALA A 710 -28.92 -17.99 -12.32
N GLY A 711 -29.48 -19.19 -12.26
CA GLY A 711 -28.68 -20.43 -12.31
C GLY A 711 -27.80 -20.60 -11.07
N THR A 712 -26.47 -20.73 -11.25
CA THR A 712 -25.48 -20.81 -10.16
C THR A 712 -25.15 -19.46 -9.53
N GLY A 713 -25.80 -18.37 -9.95
CA GLY A 713 -25.48 -17.00 -9.56
C GLY A 713 -24.56 -16.33 -10.57
N ALA A 714 -25.03 -15.27 -11.23
CA ALA A 714 -24.26 -14.51 -12.20
C ALA A 714 -23.66 -13.27 -11.53
N HIS A 715 -22.32 -13.16 -11.53
CA HIS A 715 -21.60 -12.05 -10.92
C HIS A 715 -20.45 -11.55 -11.80
N SER A 716 -19.26 -12.12 -11.63
CA SER A 716 -18.04 -11.71 -12.33
C SER A 716 -17.99 -12.26 -13.75
N GLY A 717 -17.48 -11.45 -14.68
CA GLY A 717 -17.24 -11.82 -16.07
C GLY A 717 -17.73 -10.75 -17.05
N THR A 718 -17.73 -11.13 -18.33
CA THR A 718 -18.20 -10.26 -19.41
C THR A 718 -19.70 -10.44 -19.59
N TRP A 719 -20.43 -9.36 -19.32
CA TRP A 719 -21.86 -9.25 -19.59
C TRP A 719 -22.09 -8.58 -20.93
N HIS A 720 -23.27 -8.77 -21.51
CA HIS A 720 -23.67 -8.05 -22.72
C HIS A 720 -25.04 -7.41 -22.55
N VAL A 721 -25.18 -6.17 -23.03
CA VAL A 721 -26.50 -5.59 -23.32
C VAL A 721 -26.82 -5.90 -24.78
N ASN A 722 -27.87 -6.69 -24.99
CA ASN A 722 -28.32 -7.06 -26.32
C ASN A 722 -29.47 -6.12 -26.71
N LEU A 723 -29.29 -5.42 -27.83
CA LEU A 723 -30.22 -4.42 -28.35
C LEU A 723 -30.81 -4.89 -29.66
N LYS A 724 -32.13 -4.79 -29.78
CA LYS A 724 -32.87 -5.15 -30.98
C LYS A 724 -34.00 -4.18 -31.21
N ALA A 725 -34.17 -3.76 -32.47
CA ALA A 725 -35.30 -2.91 -32.86
C ALA A 725 -36.60 -3.73 -32.89
N ASP A 726 -37.65 -3.24 -32.23
CA ASP A 726 -39.03 -3.68 -32.41
C ASP A 726 -39.53 -3.11 -33.73
N GLU A 727 -39.58 -3.94 -34.77
CA GLU A 727 -40.01 -3.53 -36.10
C GLU A 727 -41.41 -2.95 -36.15
N ARG A 728 -42.33 -3.38 -35.26
CA ARG A 728 -43.69 -2.86 -35.23
C ARG A 728 -43.69 -1.44 -34.70
N VAL A 729 -43.04 -1.21 -33.56
CA VAL A 729 -42.94 0.11 -32.95
C VAL A 729 -42.13 1.07 -33.83
N LEU A 730 -41.05 0.59 -34.46
CA LEU A 730 -40.26 1.39 -35.39
C LEU A 730 -41.08 1.85 -36.61
N ARG A 731 -41.94 0.97 -37.16
CA ARG A 731 -42.86 1.36 -38.24
C ARG A 731 -43.85 2.42 -37.78
N GLU A 732 -44.43 2.26 -36.59
CA GLU A 732 -45.35 3.25 -35.99
C GLU A 732 -44.66 4.63 -35.81
N GLU A 733 -43.42 4.66 -35.33
CA GLU A 733 -42.63 5.91 -35.18
C GLU A 733 -42.24 6.52 -36.53
N THR A 734 -41.86 5.69 -37.51
CA THR A 734 -41.52 6.16 -38.86
C THR A 734 -42.75 6.77 -39.56
N ASP A 735 -43.93 6.19 -39.38
CA ASP A 735 -45.19 6.72 -39.95
C ASP A 735 -45.60 8.05 -39.30
N LYS A 736 -45.37 8.20 -37.98
CA LYS A 736 -45.55 9.48 -37.27
C LYS A 736 -44.62 10.55 -37.83
N LEU A 737 -43.32 10.26 -37.90
CA LEU A 737 -42.32 11.20 -38.45
C LEU A 737 -42.60 11.55 -39.91
N ARG A 738 -43.10 10.61 -40.71
CA ARG A 738 -43.54 10.88 -42.10
C ARG A 738 -44.69 11.88 -42.16
N THR A 739 -45.68 11.74 -41.27
CA THR A 739 -46.81 12.66 -41.17
C THR A 739 -46.38 14.06 -40.69
N GLU A 740 -45.30 14.15 -39.90
CA GLU A 740 -44.71 15.40 -39.43
C GLU A 740 -43.79 16.05 -40.47
N ALA A 741 -43.04 15.25 -41.24
CA ALA A 741 -42.16 15.70 -42.31
C ALA A 741 -42.90 16.44 -43.44
N ASP A 742 -44.17 16.07 -43.68
CA ASP A 742 -45.05 16.80 -44.62
C ASP A 742 -45.33 18.27 -44.18
N LYS A 743 -45.03 18.62 -42.92
CA LYS A 743 -45.30 19.94 -42.31
C LYS A 743 -44.04 20.75 -42.00
N ASP A 744 -42.87 20.11 -41.93
CA ASP A 744 -41.59 20.73 -41.55
C ASP A 744 -40.39 20.05 -42.25
N PRO A 745 -39.64 20.76 -43.12
CA PRO A 745 -38.45 20.24 -43.79
C PRO A 745 -37.36 19.69 -42.85
N ALA A 746 -37.23 20.24 -41.62
CA ALA A 746 -36.26 19.74 -40.64
C ALA A 746 -36.61 18.32 -40.14
N ARG A 747 -37.90 17.98 -40.13
CA ARG A 747 -38.39 16.64 -39.77
C ARG A 747 -38.18 15.59 -40.87
N SER A 748 -38.04 16.03 -42.13
CA SER A 748 -37.69 15.14 -43.24
C SER A 748 -36.28 14.58 -43.10
N ALA A 749 -35.31 15.39 -42.68
CA ALA A 749 -33.92 14.94 -42.49
C ALA A 749 -33.82 13.87 -41.40
N GLU A 750 -34.60 14.01 -40.32
CA GLU A 750 -34.65 13.04 -39.23
C GLU A 750 -35.33 11.73 -39.64
N LEU A 751 -36.41 11.82 -40.43
CA LEU A 751 -37.06 10.65 -41.03
C LEU A 751 -36.13 9.90 -41.98
N ASP A 752 -35.42 10.62 -42.86
CA ASP A 752 -34.47 10.03 -43.81
C ASP A 752 -33.34 9.32 -43.05
N ARG A 753 -32.81 9.96 -42.00
CA ARG A 753 -31.78 9.39 -41.13
C ARG A 753 -32.27 8.13 -40.41
N LEU A 754 -33.44 8.18 -39.78
CA LEU A 754 -34.03 7.03 -39.07
C LEU A 754 -34.29 5.85 -40.03
N THR A 755 -34.79 6.14 -41.24
CA THR A 755 -35.06 5.12 -42.26
C THR A 755 -33.77 4.52 -42.82
N ALA A 756 -32.71 5.33 -42.99
CA ALA A 756 -31.44 4.89 -43.56
C ALA A 756 -30.56 4.11 -42.57
N HIS A 757 -30.58 4.47 -41.28
CA HIS A 757 -29.62 3.96 -40.29
C HIS A 757 -30.25 3.24 -39.09
N GLY A 758 -31.55 3.43 -38.86
CA GLY A 758 -32.26 2.91 -37.68
C GLY A 758 -32.18 3.81 -36.44
N PRO A 759 -32.79 3.39 -35.31
CA PRO A 759 -32.79 4.12 -34.04
C PRO A 759 -31.38 4.36 -33.51
N ARG A 760 -31.12 5.55 -32.95
CA ARG A 760 -29.89 5.83 -32.20
C ARG A 760 -30.04 5.33 -30.77
N TYR A 761 -28.96 4.80 -30.23
CA TYR A 761 -28.90 4.39 -28.83
C TYR A 761 -27.66 4.96 -28.14
N SER A 762 -27.76 5.12 -26.82
CA SER A 762 -26.63 5.26 -25.89
C SER A 762 -26.81 4.27 -24.75
N VAL A 763 -25.79 3.47 -24.47
CA VAL A 763 -25.73 2.55 -23.33
C VAL A 763 -24.67 3.05 -22.37
N VAL A 764 -25.08 3.29 -21.13
CA VAL A 764 -24.21 3.58 -20.00
C VAL A 764 -24.42 2.53 -18.93
N VAL A 765 -23.33 1.93 -18.46
CA VAL A 765 -23.37 0.99 -17.35
C VAL A 765 -22.61 1.59 -16.17
N THR A 766 -23.28 1.75 -15.03
CA THR A 766 -22.65 2.17 -13.78
C THR A 766 -22.61 1.02 -12.79
N ALA A 767 -21.63 1.02 -11.90
CA ALA A 767 -21.52 0.06 -10.81
C ALA A 767 -21.24 0.76 -9.50
N TRP A 768 -21.95 0.35 -8.45
CA TRP A 768 -21.53 0.57 -7.09
C TRP A 768 -20.63 -0.58 -6.66
N SER A 769 -19.40 -0.26 -6.32
CA SER A 769 -18.31 -1.22 -6.32
C SER A 769 -17.31 -0.92 -5.21
N ASN A 770 -16.65 -1.94 -4.69
CA ASN A 770 -15.44 -1.74 -3.89
C ASN A 770 -14.20 -1.42 -4.75
N LEU A 771 -14.33 -1.42 -6.09
CA LEU A 771 -13.33 -0.91 -7.03
C LEU A 771 -13.72 0.46 -7.57
N ARG A 772 -12.90 1.49 -7.31
CA ARG A 772 -13.13 2.90 -7.67
C ARG A 772 -12.09 3.43 -8.63
N LEU A 773 -12.53 4.19 -9.63
CA LEU A 773 -11.72 5.07 -10.48
C LEU A 773 -12.08 6.52 -10.18
N ASN A 774 -11.11 7.32 -9.76
CA ASN A 774 -11.26 8.76 -9.64
C ASN A 774 -10.21 9.46 -10.50
N SER A 775 -10.66 10.12 -11.55
CA SER A 775 -9.80 10.86 -12.47
C SER A 775 -10.06 12.36 -12.38
N ARG A 776 -9.01 13.16 -12.60
CA ARG A 776 -9.10 14.62 -12.71
C ARG A 776 -8.19 15.12 -13.81
N VAL A 777 -8.50 16.33 -14.27
CA VAL A 777 -7.65 17.04 -15.22
C VAL A 777 -7.15 18.34 -14.57
N THR A 778 -5.87 18.60 -14.73
CA THR A 778 -5.23 19.86 -14.31
C THR A 778 -4.67 20.54 -15.54
N GLN A 779 -4.98 21.83 -15.69
CA GLN A 779 -4.51 22.65 -16.79
C GLN A 779 -4.05 23.98 -16.19
N PRO A 780 -2.73 24.24 -16.09
CA PRO A 780 -2.19 25.44 -15.46
C PRO A 780 -2.37 26.70 -16.33
N SER A 781 -2.62 26.53 -17.63
CA SER A 781 -2.90 27.60 -18.58
C SER A 781 -3.95 27.13 -19.58
N MET A 782 -4.91 27.98 -19.91
CA MET A 782 -5.95 27.70 -20.91
C MET A 782 -5.54 28.11 -22.32
N GLU A 783 -4.32 28.60 -22.54
CA GLU A 783 -3.88 29.02 -23.87
C GLU A 783 -3.36 27.86 -24.76
N PRO A 784 -3.44 27.99 -26.09
CA PRO A 784 -2.76 27.06 -26.99
C PRO A 784 -1.27 26.97 -26.68
N GLY A 785 -0.76 25.75 -26.54
CA GLY A 785 0.60 25.44 -26.10
C GLY A 785 0.69 24.97 -24.64
N ALA A 786 -0.40 25.08 -23.87
CA ALA A 786 -0.44 24.62 -22.49
C ALA A 786 -0.42 23.09 -22.36
N THR A 787 0.08 22.61 -21.22
CA THR A 787 0.04 21.18 -20.86
C THR A 787 -1.27 20.84 -20.16
N ILE A 788 -2.00 19.88 -20.70
CA ILE A 788 -3.11 19.19 -20.04
C ILE A 788 -2.54 18.00 -19.29
N ARG A 789 -2.80 17.91 -17.99
CA ARG A 789 -2.39 16.79 -17.14
C ARG A 789 -3.60 15.99 -16.70
N PHE A 790 -3.58 14.70 -17.00
CA PHE A 790 -4.56 13.73 -16.51
C PHE A 790 -3.96 12.99 -15.30
N ASP A 791 -4.66 13.01 -14.17
CA ASP A 791 -4.37 12.15 -13.03
C ASP A 791 -5.53 11.16 -12.87
N ALA A 792 -5.22 9.89 -12.57
CA ALA A 792 -6.21 8.87 -12.22
C ALA A 792 -5.77 8.11 -10.97
N ALA A 793 -6.72 7.82 -10.09
CA ALA A 793 -6.50 7.01 -8.89
C ALA A 793 -7.43 5.80 -8.90
N LEU A 794 -6.86 4.61 -8.72
CA LEU A 794 -7.57 3.34 -8.65
C LEU A 794 -7.43 2.73 -7.25
N ALA A 795 -8.57 2.37 -6.65
CA ALA A 795 -8.60 1.70 -5.36
C ALA A 795 -9.57 0.52 -5.34
N GLU A 796 -9.18 -0.59 -4.73
CA GLU A 796 -9.93 -1.83 -4.54
C GLU A 796 -10.01 -2.12 -3.03
N PHE A 797 -11.22 -2.23 -2.47
CA PHE A 797 -11.49 -2.34 -1.02
C PHE A 797 -10.80 -1.24 -0.18
N GLY A 798 -10.67 -0.04 -0.75
CA GLY A 798 -9.97 1.10 -0.15
C GLY A 798 -8.44 1.01 -0.20
N ARG A 799 -7.86 0.06 -0.94
CA ARG A 799 -6.41 -0.07 -1.15
C ARG A 799 -6.03 0.24 -2.59
N PRO A 800 -4.85 0.81 -2.85
CA PRO A 800 -4.44 1.10 -4.22
C PRO A 800 -4.34 -0.16 -5.10
N VAL A 801 -4.71 -0.02 -6.38
CA VAL A 801 -4.53 -1.07 -7.41
C VAL A 801 -3.10 -0.99 -7.94
N GLU A 802 -2.15 -1.51 -7.18
CA GLU A 802 -0.71 -1.44 -7.50
C GLU A 802 -0.33 -2.43 -8.61
N SER A 803 0.22 -1.92 -9.72
CA SER A 803 0.83 -2.69 -10.82
C SER A 803 -0.05 -3.81 -11.40
N ARG A 804 -1.36 -3.59 -11.41
CA ARG A 804 -2.38 -4.54 -11.91
C ARG A 804 -3.36 -3.91 -12.90
N ALA A 805 -3.13 -2.67 -13.29
CA ALA A 805 -3.99 -1.93 -14.19
C ALA A 805 -3.17 -1.10 -15.17
N ASP A 806 -3.69 -1.02 -16.39
CA ASP A 806 -3.26 -0.08 -17.41
C ASP A 806 -4.30 1.05 -17.47
N VAL A 807 -3.84 2.29 -17.52
CA VAL A 807 -4.69 3.47 -17.61
C VAL A 807 -4.28 4.31 -18.80
N GLU A 808 -5.27 4.70 -19.60
CA GLU A 808 -5.08 5.54 -20.78
C GLU A 808 -6.16 6.63 -20.86
N ALA A 809 -5.82 7.75 -21.47
CA ALA A 809 -6.76 8.79 -21.86
C ALA A 809 -6.92 8.78 -23.38
N GLU A 810 -8.13 8.47 -23.86
CA GLU A 810 -8.50 8.69 -25.26
C GLU A 810 -9.00 10.12 -25.40
N VAL A 811 -8.24 10.98 -26.08
CA VAL A 811 -8.49 12.42 -26.19
C VAL A 811 -8.89 12.77 -27.62
N ARG A 812 -10.15 13.17 -27.81
CA ARG A 812 -10.65 13.77 -29.05
C ARG A 812 -10.32 15.25 -29.06
N ARG A 813 -9.54 15.64 -30.07
CA ARG A 813 -9.10 17.01 -30.33
C ARG A 813 -10.21 17.86 -30.97
N PRO A 814 -10.10 19.19 -30.96
CA PRO A 814 -11.05 20.08 -31.64
C PRO A 814 -11.20 19.83 -33.15
N ASP A 815 -10.16 19.31 -33.81
CA ASP A 815 -10.19 18.95 -35.24
C ASP A 815 -10.76 17.55 -35.51
N GLY A 816 -11.26 16.87 -34.47
CA GLY A 816 -11.85 15.53 -34.55
C GLY A 816 -10.83 14.39 -34.50
N VAL A 817 -9.52 14.68 -34.50
CA VAL A 817 -8.47 13.65 -34.37
C VAL A 817 -8.47 13.08 -32.96
N VAL A 818 -8.43 11.76 -32.83
CA VAL A 818 -8.33 11.07 -31.54
C VAL A 818 -6.87 10.71 -31.28
N VAL A 819 -6.39 11.00 -30.07
CA VAL A 819 -5.04 10.68 -29.60
C VAL A 819 -5.14 9.91 -28.30
N THR A 820 -4.39 8.82 -28.16
CA THR A 820 -4.28 8.07 -26.91
C THR A 820 -3.05 8.53 -26.13
N VAL A 821 -3.27 8.89 -24.86
CA VAL A 821 -2.22 9.27 -23.92
C VAL A 821 -2.11 8.17 -22.86
N PRO A 822 -0.99 7.43 -22.76
CA PRO A 822 -0.79 6.49 -21.67
C PRO A 822 -0.61 7.25 -20.34
N LEU A 823 -1.15 6.72 -19.25
CA LEU A 823 -0.93 7.25 -17.91
C LEU A 823 -0.05 6.26 -17.13
N ASP A 824 1.15 6.70 -16.75
CA ASP A 824 2.12 5.89 -16.03
C ASP A 824 1.82 5.88 -14.52
N GLU A 825 1.96 4.71 -13.88
CA GLU A 825 1.82 4.57 -12.43
C GLU A 825 3.02 5.20 -11.71
N GLU A 826 2.86 6.40 -11.14
CA GLU A 826 3.94 7.10 -10.42
C GLU A 826 4.11 6.58 -8.99
N VAL A 827 2.99 6.24 -8.35
CA VAL A 827 2.93 5.63 -7.02
C VAL A 827 1.81 4.58 -7.04
N PRO A 828 1.82 3.58 -6.13
CA PRO A 828 0.84 2.51 -6.13
C PRO A 828 -0.61 3.01 -6.30
N GLY A 829 -1.25 2.60 -7.39
CA GLY A 829 -2.63 2.92 -7.79
C GLY A 829 -2.88 4.36 -8.25
N ALA A 830 -1.87 5.21 -8.44
CA ALA A 830 -2.02 6.56 -8.98
C ALA A 830 -1.23 6.73 -10.29
N PHE A 831 -1.94 7.16 -11.33
CA PHE A 831 -1.48 7.20 -12.70
C PHE A 831 -1.48 8.64 -13.23
N ARG A 832 -0.49 9.00 -14.04
CA ARG A 832 -0.37 10.33 -14.64
C ARG A 832 0.04 10.29 -16.10
N GLY A 833 -0.55 11.17 -16.90
CA GLY A 833 -0.19 11.39 -18.29
C GLY A 833 -0.39 12.85 -18.68
N ASP A 834 0.52 13.37 -19.52
CA ASP A 834 0.52 14.77 -19.95
C ASP A 834 0.32 14.85 -21.48
N LEU A 835 -0.40 15.88 -21.95
CA LEU A 835 -0.65 16.17 -23.36
C LEU A 835 -0.54 17.68 -23.61
N THR A 836 0.18 18.09 -24.65
CA THR A 836 0.24 19.51 -25.03
C THR A 836 -0.93 19.89 -25.93
N ALA A 837 -1.71 20.88 -25.50
CA ALA A 837 -2.86 21.40 -26.22
C ALA A 837 -2.45 22.44 -27.28
N THR A 838 -2.13 22.01 -28.49
CA THR A 838 -1.54 22.89 -29.52
C THR A 838 -2.53 23.81 -30.25
N MET A 839 -3.83 23.72 -29.97
CA MET A 839 -4.88 24.48 -30.66
C MET A 839 -6.04 24.82 -29.73
N ALA A 840 -6.69 25.94 -30.01
CA ALA A 840 -7.90 26.36 -29.33
C ALA A 840 -9.08 25.45 -29.70
N GLY A 841 -10.00 25.28 -28.75
CA GLY A 841 -11.20 24.47 -28.84
C GLY A 841 -11.41 23.59 -27.61
N VAL A 842 -12.45 22.75 -27.68
CA VAL A 842 -12.78 21.79 -26.62
C VAL A 842 -12.05 20.47 -26.88
N TRP A 843 -11.32 20.00 -25.88
CA TRP A 843 -10.63 18.71 -25.88
C TRP A 843 -11.41 17.76 -24.97
N GLN A 844 -11.90 16.65 -25.53
CA GLN A 844 -12.76 15.69 -24.83
C GLN A 844 -11.94 14.44 -24.51
N ALA A 845 -11.76 14.11 -23.24
CA ALA A 845 -10.99 12.96 -22.82
C ALA A 845 -11.87 11.90 -22.15
N ARG A 846 -11.66 10.62 -22.53
CA ARG A 846 -12.20 9.46 -21.83
C ARG A 846 -11.03 8.70 -21.19
N ILE A 847 -10.95 8.78 -19.87
CA ILE A 847 -10.02 7.96 -19.09
C ILE A 847 -10.58 6.55 -19.03
N THR A 848 -9.78 5.56 -19.42
CA THR A 848 -10.12 4.15 -19.35
C THR A 848 -9.07 3.42 -18.52
N ALA A 849 -9.51 2.77 -17.45
CA ALA A 849 -8.70 1.89 -16.63
C ALA A 849 -9.10 0.44 -16.88
N ARG A 850 -8.13 -0.42 -17.18
CA ARG A 850 -8.34 -1.87 -17.40
C ARG A 850 -7.34 -2.64 -16.56
N GLY A 851 -7.78 -3.72 -15.92
CA GLY A 851 -6.89 -4.47 -15.04
C GLY A 851 -7.52 -5.72 -14.49
N HIS A 852 -6.91 -6.23 -13.42
CA HIS A 852 -7.44 -7.37 -12.68
C HIS A 852 -7.57 -7.04 -11.20
N THR A 853 -8.63 -7.54 -10.56
CA THR A 853 -8.84 -7.49 -9.10
C THR A 853 -7.88 -8.42 -8.36
N TYR A 854 -7.85 -8.38 -7.01
CA TYR A 854 -7.09 -9.36 -6.24
C TYR A 854 -7.61 -10.80 -6.45
N GLY A 855 -8.90 -10.96 -6.76
CA GLY A 855 -9.50 -12.23 -7.18
C GLY A 855 -9.14 -12.66 -8.61
N ARG A 856 -8.30 -11.90 -9.33
CA ARG A 856 -7.85 -12.13 -10.71
C ARG A 856 -8.97 -12.09 -11.76
N THR A 857 -10.09 -11.45 -11.47
CA THR A 857 -11.12 -11.17 -12.47
C THR A 857 -10.80 -9.86 -13.18
N ARG A 858 -11.23 -9.72 -14.43
CA ARG A 858 -10.98 -8.51 -15.22
C ARG A 858 -11.93 -7.40 -14.82
N PHE A 859 -11.45 -6.16 -14.89
CA PHE A 859 -12.31 -4.98 -14.77
C PHE A 859 -12.03 -3.97 -15.88
N ALA A 860 -13.03 -3.14 -16.14
CA ALA A 860 -12.90 -1.90 -16.89
C ALA A 860 -13.66 -0.80 -16.15
N ARG A 861 -13.08 0.39 -16.08
CA ARG A 861 -13.70 1.62 -15.57
C ARG A 861 -13.42 2.77 -16.51
N GLN A 862 -14.38 3.66 -16.66
CA GLN A 862 -14.31 4.81 -17.54
C GLN A 862 -14.70 6.07 -16.78
N GLN A 863 -14.09 7.20 -17.12
CA GLN A 863 -14.50 8.51 -16.66
C GLN A 863 -14.22 9.57 -17.72
N ARG A 864 -15.18 10.45 -17.98
CA ARG A 864 -15.00 11.59 -18.88
C ARG A 864 -14.41 12.81 -18.18
N LEU A 865 -13.52 13.50 -18.87
CA LEU A 865 -12.89 14.75 -18.48
C LEU A 865 -12.81 15.65 -19.72
N ASP A 866 -13.33 16.87 -19.65
CA ASP A 866 -13.23 17.83 -20.77
C ASP A 866 -12.36 19.02 -20.39
N VAL A 867 -11.71 19.60 -21.38
CA VAL A 867 -10.80 20.74 -21.21
C VAL A 867 -11.08 21.80 -22.27
N ALA A 868 -11.17 23.06 -21.86
CA ALA A 868 -11.23 24.20 -22.76
C ALA A 868 -9.83 24.75 -23.02
N VAL A 869 -9.52 25.04 -24.28
CA VAL A 869 -8.29 25.74 -24.67
C VAL A 869 -8.71 26.95 -25.50
N LEU A 870 -8.37 28.15 -25.06
CA LEU A 870 -8.92 29.40 -25.54
C LEU A 870 -7.80 30.42 -25.75
N VAL A 871 -7.86 31.17 -26.85
CA VAL A 871 -6.93 32.29 -27.08
C VAL A 871 -7.25 33.38 -26.05
N GLY A 872 -6.26 33.77 -25.23
CA GLY A 872 -6.46 34.68 -24.10
C GLY A 872 -7.18 34.06 -22.90
N GLY A 873 -7.29 32.73 -22.83
CA GLY A 873 -8.04 32.02 -21.77
C GLY A 873 -7.50 32.25 -20.34
N ASP A 874 -6.23 32.64 -20.21
CA ASP A 874 -5.62 32.99 -18.91
C ASP A 874 -5.99 34.41 -18.44
N GLN A 875 -6.44 35.27 -19.36
CA GLN A 875 -6.93 36.61 -19.11
C GLN A 875 -8.29 36.80 -19.81
N PRO A 876 -9.34 36.11 -19.34
CA PRO A 876 -10.63 36.17 -19.98
C PRO A 876 -11.15 37.62 -20.00
N PRO A 877 -11.83 38.04 -21.09
CA PRO A 877 -12.43 39.36 -21.16
C PRO A 877 -13.45 39.54 -20.03
N ALA A 878 -13.60 40.78 -19.56
CA ALA A 878 -14.59 41.09 -18.52
C ALA A 878 -16.01 40.77 -19.02
N PRO A 879 -16.91 40.30 -18.14
CA PRO A 879 -18.32 40.12 -18.49
C PRO A 879 -18.92 41.41 -19.06
N VAL A 880 -19.72 41.29 -20.11
CA VAL A 880 -20.36 42.46 -20.77
C VAL A 880 -21.66 42.78 -20.01
N VAL A 881 -21.78 43.99 -19.46
CA VAL A 881 -22.98 44.41 -18.71
C VAL A 881 -23.99 45.05 -19.67
N GLY A 882 -25.17 44.45 -19.84
CA GLY A 882 -26.29 45.01 -20.62
C GLY A 882 -26.62 44.27 -21.94
N THR A 883 -27.62 44.77 -22.67
CA THR A 883 -28.33 44.08 -23.77
C THR A 883 -27.66 44.10 -25.15
N ASP A 884 -26.41 44.56 -25.30
CA ASP A 884 -25.71 44.53 -26.60
C ASP A 884 -25.20 43.10 -26.89
N VAL A 885 -26.13 42.23 -27.27
CA VAL A 885 -25.86 40.87 -27.78
C VAL A 885 -26.27 40.79 -29.25
N ASP A 886 -25.84 41.77 -30.05
CA ASP A 886 -25.76 41.62 -31.50
C ASP A 886 -24.30 41.27 -31.84
N GLY A 887 -24.04 39.98 -31.98
CA GLY A 887 -22.73 39.44 -32.35
C GLY A 887 -22.32 39.79 -33.77
N ASN A 888 -21.67 40.94 -33.93
CA ASN A 888 -20.90 41.29 -35.11
C ASN A 888 -19.62 42.03 -34.67
N ASP A 889 -18.60 41.24 -34.32
CA ASP A 889 -17.18 41.55 -34.56
C ASP A 889 -16.36 40.25 -34.57
#